data_AF-A0A955TQC6-F1
#
_entry.id   AF-A0A955TQC6-F1
#
_cell.length_a   1.000
_cell.length_b   1.000
_cell.length_c   1.000
_cell.angle_alpha   90.00
_cell.angle_beta   90.00
_cell.angle_gamma   90.00
#
_symmetry.space_group_name_H-M   'P 1'
#
loop_
_entity.id
_entity.type
_entity.pdbx_description
1 polymer ?
#
loop_
_entity_poly.entity_id
_entity_poly.type
_entity_poly.pdbx_seq_one_letter_code
_entity_poly.pdbx_strand_id
1 'polypeptide(L)'
;KFFIPGLSGQIKTEAEQGFGKLQAQLFGLTIHPGLPLLHAENSDSGLEFSEQAKQLHAAVGKVLALKIVQSEGTKYAGEEASTLHIVWHPEYLTQAITLWKEYQEFSNKELPKLPAVLAEPLRRIVLRELEYKMTARVAQAQEPVVTRDMNLDYQLEQDVRTEAKSFVQAKSALENILHIYQDAGFENAYWDVHELLTAQAHDVLTRVDQLMAGHAFYAVQGGSLDWWDGEPPLAARAYAVTTPLGMQTYLESQRDRIRYVAQEYARPMLEFLLTYALPQTESTAQRYRVAQWQGILTALEEYDKKKPGNSLSNLEHFIAVDMHDATGQTCWQQTPTVSTVGLARDYFQETKEGLFRLFYERCQALAGYRVETGYQELHSLFTRHLAGRFPFSDLNRPEKNVAFDDMKMFFRVYDRHFPSGGQGLGGLSVWSRERKQATDFIKQMGEVRSFFSQYLDQSKPGMLPTFQVETEFRVNQLHERGGNQVMDWGVTIGSRQLTGKIGELSSKVRWSYGDPIRVTFRWAKDAPRQPVRDPRQPHLQVEDHVASFLFENSWALLSLLSLQASRSGDFEQYIDPRPHTLKFVIPTQSDPNQSETRASKRGSLGSNEASEEVELFVRMVITAPGADGELVLPWFPVQAPPLPHLVAEKRSQP
;
A
#
# COMPACT_ATOMS: atom_id res chain seq x y z
N LYS A 1 82.59 23.58 101.37
CA LYS A 1 82.49 22.29 100.65
C LYS A 1 81.18 22.25 99.86
N PHE A 2 81.10 22.78 98.62
CA PHE A 2 79.90 22.60 97.78
C PHE A 2 80.19 22.68 96.26
N PHE A 3 81.38 22.26 95.81
CA PHE A 3 81.56 21.83 94.43
C PHE A 3 82.13 20.42 94.48
N ILE A 4 81.31 19.44 94.10
CA ILE A 4 81.73 18.04 93.98
C ILE A 4 82.70 17.98 92.78
N PRO A 5 83.96 17.55 92.96
CA PRO A 5 84.87 17.34 91.84
C PRO A 5 84.23 16.35 90.85
N GLY A 6 84.07 16.75 89.58
CA GLY A 6 83.44 15.92 88.54
C GLY A 6 82.01 16.31 88.16
N LEU A 7 81.30 17.15 88.92
CA LEU A 7 79.92 17.57 88.59
C LEU A 7 79.84 18.32 87.24
N SER A 8 80.81 19.18 86.94
CA SER A 8 80.90 19.84 85.63
C SER A 8 81.13 18.86 84.46
N GLY A 9 81.86 17.77 84.70
CA GLY A 9 82.05 16.70 83.72
C GLY A 9 80.77 15.90 83.50
N GLN A 10 80.07 15.56 84.59
CA GLN A 10 78.77 14.87 84.56
C GLN A 10 77.70 15.68 83.85
N ILE A 11 77.55 16.98 84.17
CA ILE A 11 76.61 17.88 83.49
C ILE A 11 76.96 17.99 81.99
N LYS A 12 78.25 18.10 81.64
CA LYS A 12 78.69 18.14 80.24
C LYS A 12 78.33 16.84 79.51
N THR A 13 78.59 15.68 80.10
CA THR A 13 78.25 14.38 79.50
C THR A 13 76.75 14.16 79.39
N GLU A 14 75.95 14.51 80.40
CA GLU A 14 74.48 14.44 80.33
C GLU A 14 73.92 15.41 79.29
N ALA A 15 74.46 16.63 79.19
CA ALA A 15 74.09 17.60 78.17
C ALA A 15 74.45 17.11 76.76
N GLU A 16 75.65 16.56 76.55
CA GLU A 16 76.08 15.98 75.27
C GLU A 16 75.22 14.77 74.88
N GLN A 17 74.88 13.89 75.84
CA GLN A 17 73.98 12.76 75.61
C GLN A 17 72.54 13.20 75.32
N GLY A 18 72.03 14.18 76.06
CA GLY A 18 70.70 14.76 75.86
C GLY A 18 70.60 15.46 74.50
N PHE A 19 71.61 16.23 74.14
CA PHE A 19 71.71 16.89 72.83
C PHE A 19 71.83 15.86 71.69
N GLY A 20 72.65 14.83 71.85
CA GLY A 20 72.76 13.73 70.88
C GLY A 20 71.45 12.97 70.68
N LYS A 21 70.68 12.73 71.76
CA LYS A 21 69.33 12.14 71.68
C LYS A 21 68.35 13.05 70.94
N LEU A 22 68.34 14.34 71.25
CA LEU A 22 67.51 15.32 70.56
C LEU A 22 67.85 15.39 69.07
N GLN A 23 69.14 15.44 68.74
CA GLN A 23 69.64 15.46 67.37
C GLN A 23 69.23 14.18 66.61
N ALA A 24 69.38 13.01 67.23
CA ALA A 24 68.93 11.74 66.66
C ALA A 24 67.40 11.69 66.45
N GLN A 25 66.62 12.24 67.38
CA GLN A 25 65.16 12.36 67.23
C GLN A 25 64.78 13.30 66.08
N LEU A 26 65.47 14.43 65.95
CA LEU A 26 65.23 15.41 64.88
C LEU A 26 65.61 14.86 63.50
N PHE A 27 66.76 14.20 63.34
CA PHE A 27 67.13 13.54 62.09
C PHE A 27 66.37 12.25 61.83
N GLY A 28 65.71 11.69 62.86
CA GLY A 28 64.75 10.59 62.72
C GLY A 28 63.39 11.02 62.16
N LEU A 29 63.11 12.33 62.08
CA LEU A 29 61.91 12.83 61.42
C LEU A 29 62.01 12.59 59.91
N THR A 30 60.97 11.98 59.35
CA THR A 30 60.90 11.63 57.93
C THR A 30 59.60 12.15 57.32
N ILE A 31 59.66 12.55 56.05
CA ILE A 31 58.49 12.90 55.24
C ILE A 31 57.66 11.64 54.96
N HIS A 32 58.37 10.53 54.74
CA HIS A 32 57.89 9.17 54.53
C HIS A 32 59.00 8.23 54.98
N PRO A 33 58.73 6.98 55.42
CA PRO A 33 59.78 5.98 55.64
C PRO A 33 60.84 5.98 54.55
N GLY A 34 62.10 6.25 54.92
CA GLY A 34 63.24 6.34 53.99
C GLY A 34 63.51 7.72 53.37
N LEU A 35 62.68 8.73 53.61
CA LEU A 35 62.87 10.11 53.13
C LEU A 35 63.04 11.09 54.33
N PRO A 36 64.27 11.52 54.65
CA PRO A 36 64.52 12.38 55.79
C PRO A 36 63.87 13.76 55.60
N LEU A 37 63.32 14.31 56.69
CA LEU A 37 62.76 15.68 56.70
C LEU A 37 63.88 16.73 56.81
N LEU A 38 64.93 16.42 57.57
CA LEU A 38 66.04 17.31 57.86
C LEU A 38 67.35 16.72 57.33
N HIS A 39 68.24 17.59 56.85
CA HIS A 39 69.60 17.25 56.46
C HIS A 39 70.59 18.11 57.26
N ALA A 40 71.76 17.55 57.57
CA ALA A 40 72.84 18.27 58.22
C ALA A 40 73.84 18.72 57.16
N GLU A 41 73.89 20.01 56.86
CA GLU A 41 74.88 20.55 55.93
C GLU A 41 76.12 20.96 56.75
N ASN A 42 77.06 20.02 56.89
CA ASN A 42 78.31 20.13 57.65
C ASN A 42 78.17 20.30 59.18
N SER A 43 79.13 19.74 59.91
CA SER A 43 79.11 19.58 61.38
C SER A 43 79.03 20.87 62.21
N ASP A 44 79.09 22.05 61.58
CA ASP A 44 79.06 23.38 62.23
C ASP A 44 77.92 24.31 61.76
N SER A 45 77.06 23.88 60.82
CA SER A 45 75.95 24.70 60.30
C SER A 45 74.59 24.04 60.53
N GLY A 46 73.58 24.87 60.75
CA GLY A 46 72.29 24.53 61.37
C GLY A 46 71.44 23.46 60.67
N LEU A 47 70.35 23.10 61.34
CA LEU A 47 69.34 22.16 60.82
C LEU A 47 68.65 22.77 59.59
N GLU A 48 68.79 22.13 58.43
CA GLU A 48 68.07 22.49 57.21
C GLU A 48 67.07 21.41 56.78
N PHE A 49 66.04 21.82 56.05
CA PHE A 49 65.16 20.88 55.37
C PHE A 49 65.92 20.12 54.27
N SER A 50 65.63 18.83 54.11
CA SER A 50 66.17 18.05 53.00
C SER A 50 65.73 18.62 51.64
N GLU A 51 66.51 18.37 50.59
CA GLU A 51 66.13 18.80 49.24
C GLU A 51 64.76 18.25 48.81
N GLN A 52 64.41 17.03 49.25
CA GLN A 52 63.10 16.45 49.01
C GLN A 52 61.98 17.18 49.78
N ALA A 53 62.23 17.64 51.01
CA ALA A 53 61.30 18.48 51.76
C ALA A 53 61.13 19.86 51.11
N LYS A 54 62.23 20.49 50.66
CA LYS A 54 62.21 21.77 49.92
C LYS A 54 61.42 21.63 48.61
N GLN A 55 61.65 20.56 47.86
CA GLN A 55 60.92 20.25 46.61
C GLN A 55 59.44 19.95 46.86
N LEU A 56 59.10 19.18 47.90
CA LEU A 56 57.71 18.93 48.28
C LEU A 56 57.00 20.21 48.68
N HIS A 57 57.62 21.05 49.52
CA HIS A 57 57.07 22.34 49.92
C HIS A 57 56.83 23.24 48.70
N ALA A 58 57.79 23.32 47.78
CA ALA A 58 57.64 24.08 46.54
C ALA A 58 56.52 23.52 45.65
N ALA A 59 56.40 22.19 45.54
CA ALA A 59 55.35 21.54 44.77
C ALA A 59 53.96 21.76 45.38
N VAL A 60 53.82 21.65 46.71
CA VAL A 60 52.57 21.97 47.43
C VAL A 60 52.21 23.44 47.25
N GLY A 61 53.18 24.36 47.34
CA GLY A 61 52.96 25.78 47.07
C GLY A 61 52.47 26.04 45.64
N LYS A 62 53.03 25.34 44.64
CA LYS A 62 52.55 25.40 43.25
C LYS A 62 51.14 24.82 43.11
N VAL A 63 50.83 23.71 43.77
CA VAL A 63 49.48 23.11 43.78
C VAL A 63 48.46 24.08 44.35
N LEU A 64 48.75 24.72 45.50
CA LEU A 64 47.90 25.74 46.10
C LEU A 64 47.73 26.99 45.21
N ALA A 65 48.67 27.24 44.30
CA ALA A 65 48.61 28.31 43.31
C ALA A 65 47.83 27.95 42.04
N LEU A 66 47.54 26.65 41.80
CA LEU A 66 46.73 26.23 40.65
C LEU A 66 45.30 26.77 40.81
N LYS A 67 44.70 27.23 39.71
CA LYS A 67 43.26 27.60 39.71
C LYS A 67 42.38 26.39 40.05
N ILE A 68 42.87 25.19 39.72
CA ILE A 68 42.33 23.89 40.13
C ILE A 68 42.22 23.77 41.67
N VAL A 69 42.90 24.58 42.47
CA VAL A 69 42.77 24.55 43.94
C VAL A 69 42.05 25.80 44.49
N GLN A 70 42.15 26.94 43.83
CA GLN A 70 41.63 28.22 44.36
C GLN A 70 40.12 28.49 44.16
N SER A 71 39.48 27.95 43.11
CA SER A 71 38.06 28.24 42.85
C SER A 71 37.08 27.46 43.73
N GLU A 72 36.04 28.11 44.26
CA GLU A 72 34.89 27.45 44.88
C GLU A 72 34.04 26.71 43.82
N GLY A 73 33.62 25.49 44.13
CA GLY A 73 32.70 24.71 43.30
C GLY A 73 31.26 24.86 43.79
N THR A 74 30.34 25.13 42.88
CA THR A 74 28.90 25.05 43.15
C THR A 74 28.41 23.61 42.97
N LYS A 75 27.59 23.12 43.89
CA LYS A 75 26.97 21.79 43.84
C LYS A 75 26.03 21.64 42.63
N TYR A 76 26.04 20.43 42.08
CA TYR A 76 25.22 19.93 40.98
C TYR A 76 23.71 19.98 41.30
N ALA A 77 22.89 20.33 40.32
CA ALA A 77 21.44 20.07 40.30
C ALA A 77 21.20 18.87 39.38
N GLY A 78 21.46 17.67 39.89
CA GLY A 78 21.61 16.46 39.08
C GLY A 78 20.37 15.63 38.80
N GLU A 79 19.25 15.94 39.42
CA GLU A 79 18.07 15.05 39.34
C GLU A 79 16.88 15.68 38.60
N GLU A 80 16.93 16.98 38.26
CA GLU A 80 15.79 17.67 37.64
C GLU A 80 15.97 17.96 36.13
N ALA A 81 17.18 17.74 35.59
CA ALA A 81 17.53 18.11 34.21
C ALA A 81 16.94 17.20 33.11
N SER A 82 16.44 16.00 33.45
CA SER A 82 15.87 15.07 32.46
C SER A 82 14.58 15.56 31.79
N THR A 83 14.05 16.70 32.23
CA THR A 83 12.84 17.34 31.70
C THR A 83 13.07 18.77 31.20
N LEU A 84 14.31 19.29 31.24
CA LEU A 84 14.62 20.69 30.95
C LEU A 84 15.36 20.82 29.61
N HIS A 85 14.93 21.76 28.79
CA HIS A 85 15.63 22.19 27.57
C HIS A 85 16.99 22.79 27.94
N ILE A 86 18.08 22.35 27.30
CA ILE A 86 19.44 22.76 27.69
C ILE A 86 20.03 23.69 26.64
N VAL A 87 20.30 24.93 27.04
CA VAL A 87 21.16 25.84 26.27
C VAL A 87 22.55 25.84 26.90
N TRP A 88 23.55 25.58 26.07
CA TRP A 88 24.95 25.55 26.44
C TRP A 88 25.62 26.92 26.33
N HIS A 89 26.42 27.25 27.35
CA HIS A 89 27.34 28.38 27.43
C HIS A 89 28.79 27.93 27.16
N PRO A 90 29.32 28.10 25.93
CA PRO A 90 30.64 27.56 25.54
C PRO A 90 31.81 28.10 26.37
N GLU A 91 31.66 29.27 26.99
CA GLU A 91 32.65 29.90 27.84
C GLU A 91 33.03 29.05 29.05
N TYR A 92 32.05 28.40 29.70
CA TYR A 92 32.31 27.55 30.87
C TYR A 92 32.94 26.22 30.47
N LEU A 93 32.55 25.66 29.32
CA LEU A 93 33.17 24.46 28.75
C LEU A 93 34.65 24.72 28.40
N THR A 94 34.95 25.89 27.83
CA THR A 94 36.32 26.32 27.52
C THR A 94 37.15 26.49 28.79
N GLN A 95 36.56 27.00 29.87
CA GLN A 95 37.21 27.07 31.19
C GLN A 95 37.52 25.67 31.73
N ALA A 96 36.61 24.71 31.60
CA ALA A 96 36.85 23.31 32.01
C ALA A 96 38.05 22.70 31.27
N ILE A 97 38.10 22.86 29.94
CA ILE A 97 39.22 22.40 29.10
C ILE A 97 40.54 23.08 29.50
N THR A 98 40.49 24.33 29.94
CA THR A 98 41.68 25.08 30.38
C THR A 98 42.25 24.51 31.69
N LEU A 99 41.41 24.07 32.63
CA LEU A 99 41.85 23.38 33.85
C LEU A 99 42.62 22.09 33.53
N TRP A 100 42.17 21.32 32.53
CA TRP A 100 42.90 20.14 32.06
C TRP A 100 44.28 20.49 31.51
N LYS A 101 44.40 21.55 30.70
CA LYS A 101 45.70 22.01 30.18
C LYS A 101 46.65 22.42 31.29
N GLU A 102 46.15 23.14 32.31
CA GLU A 102 46.93 23.50 33.49
C GLU A 102 47.43 22.25 34.26
N TYR A 103 46.57 21.22 34.39
CA TYR A 103 46.98 19.94 34.97
C TYR A 103 48.03 19.22 34.13
N GLN A 104 47.88 19.16 32.80
CA GLN A 104 48.87 18.53 31.92
C GLN A 104 50.24 19.20 32.06
N GLU A 105 50.27 20.53 32.16
CA GLU A 105 51.51 21.27 32.38
C GLU A 105 52.14 20.93 33.74
N PHE A 106 51.35 20.91 34.82
CA PHE A 106 51.80 20.51 36.15
C PHE A 106 52.31 19.06 36.17
N SER A 107 51.57 18.14 35.57
CA SER A 107 51.89 16.72 35.52
C SER A 107 53.17 16.45 34.73
N ASN A 108 53.41 17.18 33.64
CA ASN A 108 54.57 16.97 32.78
C ASN A 108 55.83 17.69 33.30
N LYS A 109 55.69 18.83 33.98
CA LYS A 109 56.84 19.66 34.39
C LYS A 109 57.18 19.57 35.88
N GLU A 110 56.22 19.36 36.76
CA GLU A 110 56.42 19.46 38.21
C GLU A 110 56.40 18.11 38.93
N LEU A 111 55.47 17.20 38.58
CA LEU A 111 55.44 15.86 39.18
C LEU A 111 56.74 15.05 39.00
N PRO A 112 57.41 15.06 37.82
CA PRO A 112 58.65 14.27 37.62
C PRO A 112 59.83 14.75 38.48
N LYS A 113 59.75 15.96 39.05
CA LYS A 113 60.79 16.49 39.95
C LYS A 113 60.68 15.92 41.36
N LEU A 114 59.57 15.24 41.70
CA LEU A 114 59.32 14.65 43.01
C LEU A 114 59.65 13.15 43.03
N PRO A 115 60.10 12.60 44.17
CA PRO A 115 60.15 11.15 44.37
C PRO A 115 58.78 10.50 44.14
N ALA A 116 58.74 9.33 43.49
CA ALA A 116 57.49 8.64 43.12
C ALA A 116 56.50 8.46 44.29
N VAL A 117 57.03 8.17 45.49
CA VAL A 117 56.26 8.00 46.73
C VAL A 117 55.48 9.26 47.13
N LEU A 118 55.97 10.45 46.75
CA LEU A 118 55.33 11.74 47.02
C LEU A 118 54.54 12.26 45.82
N ALA A 119 54.99 11.97 44.60
CA ALA A 119 54.33 12.37 43.36
C ALA A 119 52.93 11.73 43.24
N GLU A 120 52.78 10.45 43.59
CA GLU A 120 51.52 9.71 43.42
C GLU A 120 50.37 10.20 44.32
N PRO A 121 50.55 10.39 45.65
CA PRO A 121 49.52 11.01 46.48
C PRO A 121 49.14 12.41 45.99
N LEU A 122 50.12 13.22 45.58
CA LEU A 122 49.86 14.57 45.09
C LEU A 122 49.07 14.56 43.79
N ARG A 123 49.43 13.67 42.85
CA ARG A 123 48.70 13.45 41.59
C ARG A 123 47.23 13.12 41.86
N ARG A 124 46.95 12.19 42.78
CA ARG A 124 45.57 11.81 43.13
C ARG A 124 44.76 12.97 43.71
N ILE A 125 45.37 13.79 44.57
CA ILE A 125 44.70 14.96 45.14
C ILE A 125 44.34 15.95 44.03
N VAL A 126 45.30 16.28 43.16
CA VAL A 126 45.06 17.24 42.06
C VAL A 126 44.03 16.70 41.08
N LEU A 127 44.07 15.41 40.73
CA LEU A 127 43.08 14.79 39.84
C LEU A 127 41.66 14.83 40.41
N ARG A 128 41.50 14.57 41.72
CA ARG A 128 40.19 14.65 42.37
C ARG A 128 39.62 16.08 42.36
N GLU A 129 40.46 17.08 42.65
CA GLU A 129 40.02 18.48 42.57
C GLU A 129 39.74 18.91 41.13
N LEU A 130 40.49 18.38 40.17
CA LEU A 130 40.27 18.62 38.75
C LEU A 130 38.93 18.06 38.27
N GLU A 131 38.63 16.81 38.61
CA GLU A 131 37.33 16.17 38.31
C GLU A 131 36.18 17.01 38.86
N TYR A 132 36.24 17.35 40.15
CA TYR A 132 35.20 18.16 40.81
C TYR A 132 34.98 19.50 40.12
N LYS A 133 36.06 20.22 39.79
CA LYS A 133 35.97 21.57 39.19
C LYS A 133 35.60 21.56 37.73
N MET A 134 36.12 20.62 36.95
CA MET A 134 35.69 20.46 35.57
C MET A 134 34.20 20.15 35.51
N THR A 135 33.72 19.22 36.34
CA THR A 135 32.30 18.86 36.40
C THR A 135 31.44 20.06 36.82
N ALA A 136 31.88 20.85 37.79
CA ALA A 136 31.19 22.09 38.17
C ALA A 136 31.11 23.12 37.02
N ARG A 137 32.15 23.24 36.19
CA ARG A 137 32.12 24.12 35.01
C ARG A 137 31.21 23.59 33.91
N VAL A 138 31.16 22.27 33.70
CA VAL A 138 30.19 21.66 32.78
C VAL A 138 28.76 21.89 33.25
N ALA A 139 28.51 21.79 34.56
CA ALA A 139 27.20 22.09 35.13
C ALA A 139 26.82 23.56 34.97
N GLN A 140 27.75 24.50 35.20
CA GLN A 140 27.52 25.94 34.96
C GLN A 140 27.31 26.28 33.49
N ALA A 141 27.78 25.43 32.57
CA ALA A 141 27.53 25.60 31.15
C ALA A 141 26.08 25.32 30.75
N GLN A 142 25.30 24.66 31.61
CA GLN A 142 23.91 24.28 31.34
C GLN A 142 22.97 25.38 31.82
N GLU A 143 22.30 26.05 30.90
CA GLU A 143 21.19 26.96 31.19
C GLU A 143 19.86 26.23 30.91
N PRO A 144 19.07 25.88 31.94
CA PRO A 144 17.77 25.28 31.73
C PRO A 144 16.78 26.33 31.24
N VAL A 145 16.16 26.08 30.08
CA VAL A 145 15.12 26.95 29.54
C VAL A 145 13.75 26.45 29.99
N VAL A 146 13.00 27.31 30.69
CA VAL A 146 11.61 27.06 31.06
C VAL A 146 10.70 27.48 29.91
N THR A 147 10.07 26.51 29.26
CA THR A 147 9.05 26.73 28.23
C THR A 147 7.77 27.31 28.84
N ARG A 148 7.18 28.34 28.21
CA ARG A 148 5.93 28.98 28.64
C ARG A 148 4.81 28.72 27.62
N ASP A 149 3.69 28.15 28.06
CA ASP A 149 2.54 27.66 27.28
C ASP A 149 1.75 28.72 26.46
N MET A 150 2.34 29.38 25.46
CA MET A 150 1.59 30.28 24.59
C MET A 150 1.93 30.10 23.10
N ASN A 151 1.11 29.28 22.45
CA ASN A 151 1.17 28.90 21.02
C ASN A 151 2.20 27.81 20.71
N LEU A 152 1.76 26.56 20.88
CA LEU A 152 2.58 25.35 20.92
C LEU A 152 3.54 25.22 19.71
N ASP A 153 3.07 25.38 18.48
CA ASP A 153 3.90 25.04 17.29
C ASP A 153 5.01 26.05 17.00
N TYR A 154 4.74 27.35 17.09
CA TYR A 154 5.75 28.38 16.84
C TYR A 154 6.80 28.42 17.96
N GLN A 155 6.36 28.25 19.21
CA GLN A 155 7.28 28.15 20.34
C GLN A 155 8.13 26.89 20.25
N LEU A 156 7.52 25.75 19.93
CA LEU A 156 8.23 24.48 19.74
C LEU A 156 9.39 24.61 18.73
N GLU A 157 9.14 25.21 17.56
CA GLU A 157 10.21 25.40 16.58
C GLU A 157 11.31 26.33 17.10
N GLN A 158 10.95 27.41 17.77
CA GLN A 158 11.92 28.37 18.30
C GLN A 158 12.79 27.74 19.39
N ASP A 159 12.22 26.88 20.23
CA ASP A 159 12.93 26.15 21.28
C ASP A 159 13.89 25.13 20.67
N VAL A 160 13.40 24.29 19.73
CA VAL A 160 14.23 23.34 18.97
C VAL A 160 15.39 24.05 18.28
N ARG A 161 15.12 25.19 17.63
CA ARG A 161 16.13 25.98 16.92
C ARG A 161 17.19 26.51 17.87
N THR A 162 16.78 27.04 19.02
CA THR A 162 17.69 27.63 20.00
C THR A 162 18.60 26.57 20.59
N GLU A 163 18.02 25.44 20.98
CA GLU A 163 18.72 24.31 21.58
C GLU A 163 19.66 23.62 20.59
N ALA A 164 19.19 23.28 19.38
CA ALA A 164 20.04 22.67 18.36
C ALA A 164 21.23 23.55 17.99
N LYS A 165 21.00 24.86 17.82
CA LYS A 165 22.07 25.83 17.55
C LYS A 165 23.08 25.90 18.70
N SER A 166 22.60 25.94 19.94
CA SER A 166 23.45 25.99 21.11
C SER A 166 24.29 24.71 21.25
N PHE A 167 23.67 23.54 21.04
CA PHE A 167 24.38 22.26 21.01
C PHE A 167 25.48 22.24 19.94
N VAL A 168 25.20 22.69 18.71
CA VAL A 168 26.22 22.79 17.64
C VAL A 168 27.39 23.68 18.06
N GLN A 169 27.12 24.81 18.72
CA GLN A 169 28.17 25.71 19.22
C GLN A 169 29.02 25.08 20.32
N ALA A 170 28.44 24.24 21.16
CA ALA A 170 29.11 23.56 22.27
C ALA A 170 29.74 22.20 21.88
N LYS A 171 29.32 21.59 20.77
CA LYS A 171 29.65 20.21 20.37
C LYS A 171 31.14 19.88 20.51
N SER A 172 32.02 20.66 19.87
CA SER A 172 33.46 20.38 19.91
C SER A 172 34.06 20.48 21.33
N ALA A 173 33.55 21.40 22.16
CA ALA A 173 34.02 21.52 23.54
C ALA A 173 33.53 20.35 24.39
N LEU A 174 32.28 19.93 24.21
CA LEU A 174 31.69 18.78 24.89
C LEU A 174 32.39 17.46 24.52
N GLU A 175 32.66 17.23 23.23
CA GLU A 175 33.41 16.06 22.74
C GLU A 175 34.83 16.02 23.34
N ASN A 176 35.51 17.17 23.44
CA ASN A 176 36.82 17.27 24.07
C ASN A 176 36.75 16.97 25.57
N ILE A 177 35.72 17.45 26.27
CA ILE A 177 35.52 17.15 27.70
C ILE A 177 35.29 15.65 27.91
N LEU A 178 34.47 15.00 27.08
CA LEU A 178 34.27 13.54 27.13
C LEU A 178 35.60 12.79 26.93
N HIS A 179 36.42 13.21 25.95
CA HIS A 179 37.75 12.63 25.74
C HIS A 179 38.66 12.85 26.94
N ILE A 180 38.66 14.04 27.54
CA ILE A 180 39.46 14.35 28.74
C ILE A 180 39.02 13.48 29.92
N TYR A 181 37.72 13.33 30.16
CA TYR A 181 37.20 12.48 31.23
C TYR A 181 37.59 11.01 31.03
N GLN A 182 37.55 10.54 29.79
CA GLN A 182 38.01 9.19 29.44
C GLN A 182 39.52 9.03 29.68
N ASP A 183 40.36 9.96 29.19
CA ASP A 183 41.81 9.94 29.37
C ASP A 183 42.24 10.02 30.84
N ALA A 184 41.51 10.81 31.64
CA ALA A 184 41.80 11.04 33.04
C ALA A 184 41.28 9.93 33.96
N GLY A 185 40.42 9.03 33.45
CA GLY A 185 39.76 7.99 34.24
C GLY A 185 38.62 8.52 35.12
N PHE A 186 38.00 9.64 34.75
CA PHE A 186 36.84 10.23 35.45
C PHE A 186 35.54 9.54 34.98
N GLU A 187 35.39 8.25 35.29
CA GLU A 187 34.31 7.40 34.74
C GLU A 187 32.91 7.92 35.06
N ASN A 188 32.65 8.36 36.30
CA ASN A 188 31.33 8.87 36.68
C ASN A 188 31.01 10.18 35.94
N ALA A 189 31.95 11.14 35.94
CA ALA A 189 31.78 12.41 35.23
C ALA A 189 31.61 12.20 33.71
N TYR A 190 32.30 11.22 33.13
CA TYR A 190 32.09 10.81 31.74
C TYR A 190 30.66 10.36 31.50
N TRP A 191 30.16 9.41 32.30
CA TRP A 191 28.83 8.84 32.11
C TRP A 191 27.71 9.85 32.39
N ASP A 192 27.85 10.71 33.40
CA ASP A 192 26.89 11.77 33.70
C ASP A 192 26.71 12.72 32.50
N VAL A 193 27.82 13.17 31.90
CA VAL A 193 27.76 14.07 30.73
C VAL A 193 27.32 13.33 29.47
N HIS A 194 27.77 12.08 29.28
CA HIS A 194 27.39 11.25 28.15
C HIS A 194 25.88 10.97 28.14
N GLU A 195 25.30 10.59 29.28
CA GLU A 195 23.88 10.33 29.44
C GLU A 195 23.06 11.60 29.22
N LEU A 196 23.50 12.74 29.78
CA LEU A 196 22.87 14.04 29.58
C LEU A 196 22.78 14.42 28.10
N LEU A 197 23.90 14.31 27.36
CA LEU A 197 23.95 14.67 25.94
C LEU A 197 23.15 13.69 25.08
N THR A 198 23.17 12.41 25.43
CA THR A 198 22.35 11.38 24.76
C THR A 198 20.86 11.65 24.97
N ALA A 199 20.46 11.99 26.21
CA ALA A 199 19.09 12.34 26.55
C ALA A 199 18.65 13.61 25.79
N GLN A 200 19.46 14.67 25.81
CA GLN A 200 19.21 15.90 25.07
C GLN A 200 19.03 15.64 23.57
N ALA A 201 19.93 14.85 22.95
CA ALA A 201 19.85 14.57 21.52
C ALA A 201 18.57 13.82 21.13
N HIS A 202 18.16 12.82 21.93
CA HIS A 202 16.89 12.11 21.72
C HIS A 202 15.66 12.98 21.94
N ASP A 203 15.72 13.86 22.93
CA ASP A 203 14.64 14.78 23.29
C ASP A 203 14.43 15.85 22.21
N VAL A 204 15.50 16.49 21.74
CA VAL A 204 15.46 17.40 20.57
C VAL A 204 14.88 16.67 19.37
N LEU A 205 15.35 15.46 19.03
CA LEU A 205 14.80 14.69 17.92
C LEU A 205 13.30 14.37 18.11
N THR A 206 12.83 14.13 19.33
CA THR A 206 11.40 13.96 19.64
C THR A 206 10.61 15.20 19.24
N ARG A 207 11.09 16.39 19.60
CA ARG A 207 10.44 17.65 19.25
C ARG A 207 10.52 17.96 17.75
N VAL A 208 11.63 17.61 17.09
CA VAL A 208 11.72 17.75 15.62
C VAL A 208 10.66 16.86 14.94
N ASP A 209 10.44 15.65 15.43
CA ASP A 209 9.40 14.74 14.93
C ASP A 209 7.98 15.31 15.14
N GLN A 210 7.71 15.89 16.32
CA GLN A 210 6.46 16.61 16.58
C GLN A 210 6.26 17.80 15.64
N LEU A 211 7.33 18.55 15.36
CA LEU A 211 7.31 19.66 14.41
C LEU A 211 6.96 19.17 13.00
N MET A 212 7.55 18.06 12.54
CA MET A 212 7.22 17.44 11.26
C MET A 212 5.75 17.03 11.19
N ALA A 213 5.23 16.40 12.24
CA ALA A 213 3.83 15.96 12.33
C ALA A 213 2.85 17.16 12.29
N GLY A 214 3.15 18.26 12.99
CA GLY A 214 2.32 19.46 13.01
C GLY A 214 2.24 20.19 11.66
N HIS A 215 3.33 20.18 10.87
CA HIS A 215 3.34 20.79 9.54
C HIS A 215 2.59 19.96 8.48
N ALA A 216 2.38 18.65 8.73
CA ALA A 216 1.70 17.73 7.82
C ALA A 216 2.20 17.82 6.36
N PHE A 217 3.53 17.77 6.16
CA PHE A 217 4.13 17.96 4.83
C PHE A 217 3.55 16.98 3.79
N TYR A 218 3.26 17.49 2.60
CA TYR A 218 2.60 16.76 1.50
C TYR A 218 1.20 16.20 1.82
N ALA A 219 0.56 16.59 2.93
CA ALA A 219 -0.82 16.21 3.19
C ALA A 219 -1.79 16.92 2.24
N VAL A 220 -2.84 16.23 1.83
CA VAL A 220 -3.93 16.82 1.05
C VAL A 220 -4.82 17.69 1.94
N GLN A 221 -5.40 18.74 1.36
CA GLN A 221 -6.31 19.63 2.06
C GLN A 221 -7.49 18.84 2.65
N GLY A 222 -7.74 19.01 3.95
CA GLY A 222 -8.80 18.31 4.67
C GLY A 222 -8.52 16.82 4.94
N GLY A 223 -7.36 16.29 4.57
CA GLY A 223 -6.93 14.93 4.88
C GLY A 223 -7.67 13.81 4.13
N SER A 224 -8.54 14.15 3.17
CA SER A 224 -9.30 13.17 2.38
C SER A 224 -9.47 13.61 0.93
N LEU A 225 -9.78 12.64 0.06
CA LEU A 225 -10.10 12.86 -1.35
C LEU A 225 -11.59 12.59 -1.66
N ASP A 226 -12.45 12.57 -0.64
CA ASP A 226 -13.88 12.25 -0.80
C ASP A 226 -14.65 13.26 -1.66
N TRP A 227 -14.13 14.48 -1.78
CA TRP A 227 -14.68 15.54 -2.60
C TRP A 227 -14.38 15.36 -4.10
N TRP A 228 -13.41 14.51 -4.47
CA TRP A 228 -12.96 14.38 -5.86
C TRP A 228 -13.94 13.57 -6.69
N ASP A 229 -14.52 14.17 -7.71
CA ASP A 229 -15.55 13.59 -8.59
C ASP A 229 -15.01 12.75 -9.76
N GLY A 230 -13.68 12.63 -9.88
CA GLY A 230 -13.04 11.94 -11.00
C GLY A 230 -12.58 12.87 -12.12
N GLU A 231 -12.82 14.18 -12.01
CA GLU A 231 -12.38 15.17 -12.99
C GLU A 231 -10.96 15.68 -12.65
N PRO A 232 -10.06 15.78 -13.64
CA PRO A 232 -8.75 16.40 -13.46
C PRO A 232 -8.86 17.94 -13.39
N PRO A 233 -7.85 18.65 -12.85
CA PRO A 233 -6.66 18.11 -12.21
C PRO A 233 -6.87 17.86 -10.70
N LEU A 234 -6.78 16.59 -10.27
CA LEU A 234 -6.97 16.22 -8.87
C LEU A 234 -5.89 16.84 -7.96
N ALA A 235 -4.60 16.68 -8.31
CA ALA A 235 -3.51 17.18 -7.49
C ALA A 235 -3.59 18.69 -7.23
N ALA A 236 -3.91 19.47 -8.26
CA ALA A 236 -4.07 20.92 -8.16
C ALA A 236 -5.14 21.30 -7.11
N ARG A 237 -6.31 20.66 -7.15
CA ARG A 237 -7.39 20.87 -6.18
C ARG A 237 -7.02 20.37 -4.78
N ALA A 238 -6.33 19.23 -4.68
CA ALA A 238 -5.95 18.63 -3.40
C ALA A 238 -4.91 19.46 -2.62
N TYR A 239 -4.09 20.25 -3.31
CA TYR A 239 -3.07 21.11 -2.71
C TYR A 239 -3.38 22.61 -2.83
N ALA A 240 -4.61 22.98 -3.23
CA ALA A 240 -5.02 24.37 -3.47
C ALA A 240 -4.10 25.15 -4.43
N VAL A 241 -3.55 24.46 -5.43
CA VAL A 241 -2.66 25.01 -6.47
C VAL A 241 -3.43 25.15 -7.78
N THR A 242 -3.19 26.23 -8.53
CA THR A 242 -3.93 26.50 -9.78
C THR A 242 -3.14 26.26 -11.07
N THR A 243 -1.81 26.11 -11.01
CA THR A 243 -0.96 25.95 -12.21
C THR A 243 0.12 24.88 -12.01
N PRO A 244 0.65 24.27 -13.10
CA PRO A 244 1.77 23.35 -13.00
C PRO A 244 3.02 23.98 -12.35
N LEU A 245 3.30 25.25 -12.65
CA LEU A 245 4.38 25.99 -12.01
C LEU A 245 4.13 26.15 -10.50
N GLY A 246 2.90 26.46 -10.11
CA GLY A 246 2.52 26.52 -8.70
C GLY A 246 2.69 25.18 -7.98
N MET A 247 2.48 24.06 -8.69
CA MET A 247 2.67 22.72 -8.11
C MET A 247 4.15 22.46 -7.88
N GLN A 248 4.99 22.81 -8.85
CA GLN A 248 6.43 22.74 -8.69
C GLN A 248 6.91 23.59 -7.50
N THR A 249 6.45 24.84 -7.38
CA THR A 249 6.80 25.72 -6.26
C THR A 249 6.31 25.18 -4.92
N TYR A 250 5.11 24.59 -4.86
CA TYR A 250 4.60 23.95 -3.67
C TYR A 250 5.52 22.79 -3.23
N LEU A 251 5.82 21.85 -4.12
CA LEU A 251 6.68 20.69 -3.83
C LEU A 251 8.09 21.13 -3.44
N GLU A 252 8.65 22.12 -4.14
CA GLU A 252 9.93 22.77 -3.78
C GLU A 252 9.91 23.33 -2.36
N SER A 253 8.86 24.08 -2.00
CA SER A 253 8.73 24.65 -0.65
C SER A 253 8.61 23.59 0.43
N GLN A 254 7.86 22.50 0.19
CA GLN A 254 7.76 21.38 1.14
C GLN A 254 9.14 20.73 1.34
N ARG A 255 9.82 20.39 0.25
CA ARG A 255 11.14 19.75 0.28
C ARG A 255 12.18 20.63 0.96
N ASP A 256 12.24 21.91 0.61
CA ASP A 256 13.23 22.84 1.17
C ASP A 256 13.01 23.04 2.67
N ARG A 257 11.76 23.05 3.11
CA ARG A 257 11.42 23.12 4.53
C ARG A 257 11.84 21.86 5.29
N ILE A 258 11.54 20.67 4.76
CA ILE A 258 12.01 19.40 5.35
C ILE A 258 13.54 19.36 5.37
N ARG A 259 14.21 19.80 4.29
CA ARG A 259 15.68 19.87 4.23
C ARG A 259 16.24 20.75 5.33
N TYR A 260 15.66 21.93 5.54
CA TYR A 260 16.08 22.84 6.60
C TYR A 260 15.94 22.19 7.99
N VAL A 261 14.78 21.60 8.29
CA VAL A 261 14.53 20.90 9.56
C VAL A 261 15.52 19.73 9.76
N ALA A 262 15.74 18.92 8.72
CA ALA A 262 16.64 17.78 8.78
C ALA A 262 18.11 18.20 8.99
N GLN A 263 18.58 19.23 8.28
CA GLN A 263 19.98 19.67 8.33
C GLN A 263 20.29 20.51 9.58
N GLU A 264 19.42 21.44 9.95
CA GLU A 264 19.70 22.39 11.03
C GLU A 264 19.33 21.83 12.41
N TYR A 265 18.30 20.98 12.51
CA TYR A 265 17.79 20.51 13.80
C TYR A 265 18.14 19.05 14.07
N ALA A 266 17.85 18.15 13.13
CA ALA A 266 18.03 16.72 13.37
C ALA A 266 19.48 16.25 13.22
N ARG A 267 20.17 16.68 12.15
CA ARG A 267 21.51 16.18 11.80
C ARG A 267 22.54 16.32 12.92
N PRO A 268 22.67 17.46 13.65
CA PRO A 268 23.66 17.56 14.71
C PRO A 268 23.45 16.55 15.84
N MET A 269 22.19 16.28 16.19
CA MET A 269 21.81 15.27 17.19
C MET A 269 22.13 13.87 16.69
N LEU A 270 21.79 13.56 15.43
CA LEU A 270 22.07 12.27 14.82
C LEU A 270 23.56 11.98 14.75
N GLU A 271 24.38 12.94 14.32
CA GLU A 271 25.83 12.77 14.27
C GLU A 271 26.40 12.44 15.65
N PHE A 272 25.90 13.09 16.71
CA PHE A 272 26.30 12.77 18.08
C PHE A 272 25.85 11.35 18.46
N LEU A 273 24.57 11.02 18.29
CA LEU A 273 24.02 9.70 18.67
C LEU A 273 24.71 8.55 17.92
N LEU A 274 24.98 8.71 16.63
CA LEU A 274 25.65 7.67 15.83
C LEU A 274 27.12 7.48 16.22
N THR A 275 27.74 8.49 16.82
CA THR A 275 29.15 8.44 17.24
C THR A 275 29.28 7.93 18.68
N TYR A 276 28.40 8.37 19.57
CA TYR A 276 28.57 8.21 21.02
C TYR A 276 27.48 7.36 21.68
N ALA A 277 26.26 7.25 21.14
CA ALA A 277 25.19 6.52 21.82
C ALA A 277 25.45 5.01 21.84
N LEU A 278 25.00 4.37 22.91
CA LEU A 278 25.08 2.91 23.07
C LEU A 278 23.77 2.27 22.57
N PRO A 279 23.77 1.51 21.46
CA PRO A 279 22.54 0.97 20.89
C PRO A 279 21.71 0.07 21.84
N GLN A 280 22.37 -0.50 22.86
CA GLN A 280 21.77 -1.39 23.85
C GLN A 280 20.95 -0.64 24.92
N THR A 281 21.24 0.64 25.16
CA THR A 281 20.51 1.45 26.16
C THR A 281 19.31 2.18 25.56
N GLU A 282 19.23 2.24 24.23
CA GLU A 282 18.12 2.90 23.54
C GLU A 282 16.83 2.06 23.58
N SER A 283 15.70 2.74 23.73
CA SER A 283 14.39 2.16 23.50
C SER A 283 14.14 1.89 22.01
N THR A 284 13.16 1.03 21.70
CA THR A 284 12.76 0.76 20.31
C THR A 284 12.28 2.01 19.58
N ALA A 285 11.59 2.93 20.27
CA ALA A 285 11.11 4.18 19.70
C ALA A 285 12.28 5.12 19.33
N GLN A 286 13.29 5.23 20.20
CA GLN A 286 14.50 6.01 19.94
C GLN A 286 15.27 5.49 18.71
N ARG A 287 15.50 4.17 18.63
CA ARG A 287 16.14 3.54 17.47
C ARG A 287 15.37 3.78 16.17
N TYR A 288 14.04 3.64 16.22
CA TYR A 288 13.19 3.91 15.06
C TYR A 288 13.33 5.37 14.58
N ARG A 289 13.31 6.33 15.51
CA ARG A 289 13.44 7.76 15.18
C ARG A 289 14.82 8.09 14.59
N VAL A 290 15.90 7.55 15.16
CA VAL A 290 17.26 7.70 14.58
C VAL A 290 17.29 7.17 13.15
N ALA A 291 16.77 5.96 12.92
CA ALA A 291 16.72 5.36 11.58
C ALA A 291 15.84 6.16 10.61
N GLN A 292 14.70 6.70 11.06
CA GLN A 292 13.80 7.52 10.26
C GLN A 292 14.50 8.79 9.77
N TRP A 293 15.17 9.52 10.65
CA TRP A 293 15.88 10.75 10.27
C TRP A 293 17.13 10.49 9.41
N GLN A 294 17.84 9.37 9.64
CA GLN A 294 18.87 8.91 8.70
C GLN A 294 18.28 8.66 7.31
N GLY A 295 17.11 8.04 7.23
CA GLY A 295 16.37 7.82 5.99
C GLY A 295 16.02 9.13 5.28
N ILE A 296 15.51 10.12 6.02
CA ILE A 296 15.20 11.47 5.49
C ILE A 296 16.45 12.12 4.89
N LEU A 297 17.55 12.18 5.64
CA LEU A 297 18.81 12.78 5.17
C LEU A 297 19.35 12.05 3.94
N THR A 298 19.30 10.71 3.94
CA THR A 298 19.72 9.89 2.79
C THR A 298 18.88 10.20 1.56
N ALA A 299 17.55 10.21 1.68
CA ALA A 299 16.65 10.49 0.56
C ALA A 299 16.86 11.90 -0.03
N LEU A 300 17.10 12.91 0.82
CA LEU A 300 17.45 14.26 0.38
C LEU A 300 18.77 14.29 -0.40
N GLU A 301 19.82 13.60 0.09
CA GLU A 301 21.09 13.50 -0.64
C GLU A 301 20.95 12.76 -1.98
N GLU A 302 20.15 11.70 -2.03
CA GLU A 302 19.91 10.94 -3.26
C GLU A 302 19.15 11.77 -4.30
N TYR A 303 18.21 12.59 -3.84
CA TYR A 303 17.53 13.58 -4.67
C TYR A 303 18.51 14.61 -5.25
N ASP A 304 19.37 15.20 -4.41
CA ASP A 304 20.37 16.18 -4.85
C ASP A 304 21.38 15.56 -5.84
N LYS A 305 21.72 14.28 -5.65
CA LYS A 305 22.55 13.47 -6.57
C LYS A 305 21.80 12.98 -7.81
N LYS A 306 20.50 13.29 -7.96
CA LYS A 306 19.61 12.86 -9.05
C LYS A 306 19.62 11.34 -9.25
N LYS A 307 19.70 10.56 -8.16
CA LYS A 307 19.65 9.10 -8.25
C LYS A 307 18.29 8.67 -8.82
N PRO A 308 18.24 7.85 -9.88
CA PRO A 308 16.97 7.33 -10.40
C PRO A 308 16.22 6.53 -9.34
N GLY A 309 14.91 6.77 -9.22
CA GLY A 309 14.03 6.00 -8.34
C GLY A 309 14.15 6.30 -6.85
N ASN A 310 14.81 7.39 -6.44
CA ASN A 310 14.81 7.82 -5.03
C ASN A 310 13.38 8.12 -4.54
N SER A 311 13.13 7.88 -3.25
CA SER A 311 11.80 7.94 -2.63
C SER A 311 11.14 9.32 -2.74
N LEU A 312 11.90 10.40 -2.56
CA LEU A 312 11.41 11.77 -2.68
C LEU A 312 10.97 12.11 -4.11
N SER A 313 11.79 11.80 -5.13
CA SER A 313 11.38 12.00 -6.53
C SER A 313 10.15 11.15 -6.89
N ASN A 314 10.04 9.93 -6.36
CA ASN A 314 8.87 9.08 -6.59
C ASN A 314 7.59 9.65 -5.95
N LEU A 315 7.68 10.24 -4.75
CA LEU A 315 6.56 10.92 -4.10
C LEU A 315 6.13 12.15 -4.91
N GLU A 316 7.08 13.02 -5.28
CA GLU A 316 6.79 14.25 -6.02
C GLU A 316 6.25 13.96 -7.42
N HIS A 317 6.75 12.93 -8.11
CA HIS A 317 6.21 12.48 -9.39
C HIS A 317 4.78 11.96 -9.26
N PHE A 318 4.50 11.17 -8.21
CA PHE A 318 3.15 10.68 -7.95
C PHE A 318 2.16 11.85 -7.75
N ILE A 319 2.56 12.89 -7.03
CA ILE A 319 1.72 14.09 -6.84
C ILE A 319 1.58 14.90 -8.14
N ALA A 320 2.68 15.21 -8.80
CA ALA A 320 2.71 16.16 -9.92
C ALA A 320 2.21 15.56 -11.25
N VAL A 321 2.29 14.25 -11.42
CA VAL A 321 1.97 13.55 -12.67
C VAL A 321 0.85 12.56 -12.45
N ASP A 322 1.07 11.51 -11.65
CA ASP A 322 0.12 10.39 -11.53
C ASP A 322 -1.26 10.85 -11.00
N MET A 323 -1.27 11.69 -9.96
CA MET A 323 -2.49 12.30 -9.42
C MET A 323 -3.01 13.46 -10.28
N HIS A 324 -2.17 14.11 -11.08
CA HIS A 324 -2.61 15.23 -11.92
C HIS A 324 -3.44 14.73 -13.11
N ASP A 325 -2.93 13.69 -13.77
CA ASP A 325 -3.51 13.09 -14.99
C ASP A 325 -4.59 12.04 -14.67
N ALA A 326 -4.74 11.67 -13.40
CA ALA A 326 -5.76 10.73 -12.97
C ALA A 326 -7.16 11.27 -13.29
N THR A 327 -7.92 10.44 -14.02
CA THR A 327 -9.35 10.61 -14.19
C THR A 327 -10.06 9.51 -13.43
N GLY A 328 -11.36 9.67 -13.16
CA GLY A 328 -12.16 8.56 -12.67
C GLY A 328 -11.95 7.31 -13.53
N GLN A 329 -11.83 7.44 -14.86
CA GLN A 329 -11.71 6.31 -15.80
C GLN A 329 -10.35 5.63 -15.84
N THR A 330 -9.28 6.31 -15.43
CA THR A 330 -7.93 5.77 -15.55
C THR A 330 -7.31 5.45 -14.20
N CYS A 331 -7.85 6.00 -13.11
CA CYS A 331 -7.17 5.96 -11.83
C CYS A 331 -7.07 4.57 -11.18
N TRP A 332 -7.94 3.62 -11.56
CA TRP A 332 -7.83 2.22 -11.13
C TRP A 332 -6.73 1.43 -11.86
N GLN A 333 -6.20 1.93 -12.98
CA GLN A 333 -5.14 1.28 -13.74
C GLN A 333 -3.79 1.43 -13.02
N GLN A 334 -3.68 2.41 -12.13
CA GLN A 334 -2.56 2.57 -11.22
C GLN A 334 -2.65 1.49 -10.15
N THR A 335 -1.95 0.38 -10.38
CA THR A 335 -1.92 -0.75 -9.43
C THR A 335 -0.99 -0.40 -8.27
N PRO A 336 -1.35 -0.69 -7.00
CA PRO A 336 -0.40 -0.58 -5.90
C PRO A 336 0.84 -1.40 -6.24
N THR A 337 1.95 -0.71 -6.52
CA THR A 337 3.25 -1.37 -6.54
C THR A 337 3.61 -1.56 -5.08
N VAL A 338 3.16 -2.67 -4.50
CA VAL A 338 3.58 -3.06 -3.17
C VAL A 338 5.06 -3.42 -3.28
N SER A 339 5.92 -2.45 -2.98
CA SER A 339 7.35 -2.69 -2.78
C SER A 339 7.49 -3.49 -1.48
N THR A 340 7.29 -4.80 -1.57
CA THR A 340 7.65 -5.73 -0.52
C THR A 340 9.12 -6.09 -0.63
N VAL A 341 9.77 -6.05 0.54
CA VAL A 341 11.06 -6.66 0.90
C VAL A 341 12.28 -5.71 0.82
N GLY A 342 12.75 -5.27 2.00
CA GLY A 342 14.20 -5.28 2.30
C GLY A 342 14.86 -4.01 2.82
N LEU A 343 14.29 -2.82 2.61
CA LEU A 343 14.91 -1.56 3.06
C LEU A 343 14.03 -0.90 4.13
N ALA A 344 14.66 -0.35 5.16
CA ALA A 344 13.99 0.55 6.10
C ALA A 344 13.27 1.62 5.26
N ARG A 345 11.94 1.69 5.39
CA ARG A 345 11.14 2.66 4.65
C ARG A 345 11.46 4.04 5.18
N ASP A 346 11.78 4.97 4.29
CA ASP A 346 11.94 6.37 4.68
C ASP A 346 10.60 7.11 4.69
N TYR A 347 10.60 8.29 5.29
CA TYR A 347 9.45 9.17 5.43
C TYR A 347 8.71 9.45 4.11
N PHE A 348 9.43 9.65 3.00
CA PHE A 348 8.81 10.01 1.72
C PHE A 348 8.09 8.81 1.10
N GLN A 349 8.66 7.61 1.26
CA GLN A 349 7.98 6.39 0.87
C GLN A 349 6.71 6.15 1.68
N GLU A 350 6.77 6.30 3.01
CA GLU A 350 5.59 6.17 3.87
C GLU A 350 4.50 7.20 3.51
N THR A 351 4.90 8.45 3.26
CA THR A 351 4.00 9.52 2.82
C THR A 351 3.34 9.19 1.49
N LYS A 352 4.11 8.68 0.51
CA LYS A 352 3.57 8.27 -0.80
C LYS A 352 2.57 7.13 -0.66
N GLU A 353 2.89 6.12 0.15
CA GLU A 353 2.00 4.97 0.38
C GLU A 353 0.69 5.39 1.07
N GLY A 354 0.75 6.30 2.04
CA GLY A 354 -0.42 6.88 2.69
C GLY A 354 -1.31 7.64 1.69
N LEU A 355 -0.71 8.50 0.87
CA LEU A 355 -1.43 9.26 -0.15
C LEU A 355 -2.03 8.36 -1.24
N PHE A 356 -1.26 7.36 -1.69
CA PHE A 356 -1.74 6.37 -2.65
C PHE A 356 -2.96 5.61 -2.13
N ARG A 357 -2.99 5.27 -0.83
CA ARG A 357 -4.15 4.61 -0.22
C ARG A 357 -5.41 5.46 -0.31
N LEU A 358 -5.33 6.74 0.07
CA LEU A 358 -6.45 7.68 -0.04
C LEU A 358 -6.93 7.81 -1.49
N PHE A 359 -5.98 7.91 -2.44
CA PHE A 359 -6.26 7.97 -3.87
C PHE A 359 -6.97 6.71 -4.38
N TYR A 360 -6.44 5.53 -4.04
CA TYR A 360 -6.97 4.26 -4.49
C TYR A 360 -8.36 3.95 -3.90
N GLU A 361 -8.56 4.22 -2.61
CA GLU A 361 -9.88 4.10 -1.96
C GLU A 361 -10.92 4.97 -2.67
N ARG A 362 -10.56 6.21 -3.03
CA ARG A 362 -11.47 7.08 -3.79
C ARG A 362 -11.74 6.56 -5.19
N CYS A 363 -10.73 6.02 -5.88
CA CYS A 363 -10.89 5.40 -7.18
C CYS A 363 -11.86 4.22 -7.16
N GLN A 364 -11.79 3.38 -6.14
CA GLN A 364 -12.72 2.27 -5.94
C GLN A 364 -14.16 2.79 -5.73
N ALA A 365 -14.35 3.83 -4.93
CA ALA A 365 -15.66 4.45 -4.72
C ALA A 365 -16.24 5.01 -6.04
N LEU A 366 -15.44 5.79 -6.79
CA LEU A 366 -15.84 6.35 -8.09
C LEU A 366 -16.14 5.27 -9.13
N ALA A 367 -15.41 4.16 -9.12
CA ALA A 367 -15.70 3.00 -9.98
C ALA A 367 -17.05 2.36 -9.60
N GLY A 368 -17.32 2.20 -8.29
CA GLY A 368 -18.60 1.70 -7.78
C GLY A 368 -19.80 2.54 -8.24
N TYR A 369 -19.73 3.87 -8.06
CA TYR A 369 -20.81 4.78 -8.49
C TYR A 369 -21.09 4.72 -9.99
N ARG A 370 -20.06 4.58 -10.82
CA ARG A 370 -20.23 4.48 -12.27
C ARG A 370 -20.86 3.18 -12.70
N VAL A 371 -20.45 2.06 -12.11
CA VAL A 371 -21.10 0.77 -12.40
C VAL A 371 -22.56 0.80 -11.99
N GLU A 372 -22.88 1.36 -10.82
CA GLU A 372 -24.26 1.48 -10.38
C GLU A 372 -25.09 2.35 -11.34
N THR A 373 -24.60 3.55 -11.67
CA THR A 373 -25.29 4.49 -12.57
C THR A 373 -25.48 3.87 -13.96
N GLY A 374 -24.42 3.27 -14.52
CA GLY A 374 -24.48 2.60 -15.81
C GLY A 374 -25.42 1.40 -15.81
N TYR A 375 -25.46 0.63 -14.73
CA TYR A 375 -26.40 -0.47 -14.58
C TYR A 375 -27.86 0.00 -14.51
N GLN A 376 -28.15 1.08 -13.77
CA GLN A 376 -29.51 1.63 -13.66
C GLN A 376 -30.04 2.14 -15.01
N GLU A 377 -29.17 2.78 -15.80
CA GLU A 377 -29.49 3.20 -17.17
C GLU A 377 -29.83 1.99 -18.05
N LEU A 378 -29.00 0.94 -18.02
CA LEU A 378 -29.25 -0.30 -18.76
C LEU A 378 -30.50 -1.03 -18.28
N HIS A 379 -30.72 -1.15 -16.97
CA HIS A 379 -31.89 -1.79 -16.39
C HIS A 379 -33.19 -1.11 -16.89
N SER A 380 -33.19 0.22 -16.92
CA SER A 380 -34.32 1.02 -17.41
C SER A 380 -34.55 0.83 -18.91
N LEU A 381 -33.48 0.84 -19.73
CA LEU A 381 -33.56 0.59 -21.17
C LEU A 381 -34.05 -0.82 -21.47
N PHE A 382 -33.48 -1.82 -20.80
CA PHE A 382 -33.86 -3.23 -20.97
C PHE A 382 -35.33 -3.44 -20.65
N THR A 383 -35.78 -2.99 -19.47
CA THR A 383 -37.16 -3.17 -19.00
C THR A 383 -38.17 -2.50 -19.92
N ARG A 384 -37.82 -1.32 -20.47
CA ARG A 384 -38.72 -0.55 -21.34
C ARG A 384 -38.77 -1.10 -22.77
N HIS A 385 -37.63 -1.49 -23.33
CA HIS A 385 -37.50 -1.76 -24.77
C HIS A 385 -37.34 -3.24 -25.13
N LEU A 386 -36.77 -4.07 -24.24
CA LEU A 386 -36.40 -5.45 -24.54
C LEU A 386 -37.23 -6.47 -23.77
N ALA A 387 -37.43 -6.26 -22.46
CA ALA A 387 -38.10 -7.22 -21.58
C ALA A 387 -39.52 -7.57 -22.07
N GLY A 388 -39.86 -8.86 -22.02
CA GLY A 388 -41.19 -9.34 -22.43
C GLY A 388 -41.42 -9.36 -23.95
N ARG A 389 -40.38 -9.10 -24.75
CA ARG A 389 -40.42 -9.17 -26.22
C ARG A 389 -39.39 -10.18 -26.72
N PHE A 390 -39.73 -11.00 -27.69
CA PHE A 390 -38.81 -11.98 -28.25
C PHE A 390 -37.60 -11.26 -28.90
N PRO A 391 -36.34 -11.68 -28.65
CA PRO A 391 -35.90 -12.91 -27.96
C PRO A 391 -35.73 -12.83 -26.43
N PHE A 392 -36.01 -11.70 -25.79
CA PHE A 392 -35.88 -11.46 -24.34
C PHE A 392 -37.19 -11.70 -23.56
N SER A 393 -37.92 -12.76 -23.94
CA SER A 393 -39.21 -13.12 -23.34
C SER A 393 -39.28 -14.62 -23.06
N ASP A 394 -40.27 -15.03 -22.25
CA ASP A 394 -40.65 -16.44 -22.19
C ASP A 394 -41.12 -16.89 -23.59
N LEU A 395 -40.59 -18.03 -24.04
CA LEU A 395 -40.88 -18.62 -25.35
C LEU A 395 -42.36 -19.02 -25.50
N ASN A 396 -43.08 -19.21 -24.38
CA ASN A 396 -44.46 -19.69 -24.37
C ASN A 396 -45.52 -18.57 -24.42
N ARG A 397 -45.12 -17.29 -24.48
CA ARG A 397 -46.03 -16.13 -24.49
C ARG A 397 -45.57 -15.06 -25.48
N PRO A 398 -45.91 -15.16 -26.77
CA PRO A 398 -45.38 -14.25 -27.77
C PRO A 398 -46.29 -13.01 -27.91
N GLU A 399 -45.93 -11.89 -27.28
CA GLU A 399 -46.74 -10.65 -27.35
C GLU A 399 -46.11 -9.50 -28.16
N LYS A 400 -44.82 -9.58 -28.54
CA LYS A 400 -44.13 -8.66 -29.50
C LYS A 400 -42.69 -9.13 -29.79
N ASN A 401 -42.14 -8.71 -30.92
CA ASN A 401 -40.70 -8.86 -31.24
C ASN A 401 -39.94 -7.58 -30.89
N VAL A 402 -38.70 -7.72 -30.46
CA VAL A 402 -37.78 -6.59 -30.30
C VAL A 402 -37.40 -6.03 -31.68
N ALA A 403 -37.50 -4.71 -31.85
CA ALA A 403 -36.92 -4.05 -33.02
C ALA A 403 -35.40 -4.04 -32.91
N PHE A 404 -34.67 -4.30 -34.01
CA PHE A 404 -33.21 -4.30 -33.93
C PHE A 404 -32.62 -2.93 -33.55
N ASP A 405 -33.33 -1.84 -33.83
CA ASP A 405 -32.94 -0.49 -33.37
C ASP A 405 -32.96 -0.34 -31.85
N ASP A 406 -33.89 -0.99 -31.14
CA ASP A 406 -33.92 -1.01 -29.67
C ASP A 406 -32.69 -1.75 -29.11
N MET A 407 -32.27 -2.85 -29.75
CA MET A 407 -31.03 -3.55 -29.38
C MET A 407 -29.80 -2.68 -29.60
N LYS A 408 -29.71 -1.96 -30.73
CA LYS A 408 -28.63 -1.01 -30.98
C LYS A 408 -28.61 0.11 -29.94
N MET A 409 -29.77 0.64 -29.56
CA MET A 409 -29.88 1.66 -28.51
C MET A 409 -29.32 1.14 -27.18
N PHE A 410 -29.75 -0.05 -26.77
CA PHE A 410 -29.25 -0.69 -25.54
C PHE A 410 -27.73 -0.90 -25.60
N PHE A 411 -27.20 -1.47 -26.68
CA PHE A 411 -25.78 -1.81 -26.77
C PHE A 411 -24.85 -0.60 -26.91
N ARG A 412 -25.34 0.55 -27.39
CA ARG A 412 -24.58 1.82 -27.33
C ARG A 412 -24.30 2.25 -25.90
N VAL A 413 -25.28 2.09 -25.01
CA VAL A 413 -25.12 2.40 -23.57
C VAL A 413 -24.30 1.32 -22.89
N TYR A 414 -24.49 0.06 -23.27
CA TYR A 414 -23.71 -1.06 -22.76
C TYR A 414 -22.22 -0.87 -23.02
N ASP A 415 -21.84 -0.50 -24.24
CA ASP A 415 -20.44 -0.32 -24.63
C ASP A 415 -19.77 0.86 -23.94
N ARG A 416 -20.54 1.89 -23.60
CA ARG A 416 -20.05 3.06 -22.87
C ARG A 416 -19.68 2.72 -21.43
N HIS A 417 -20.50 1.91 -20.75
CA HIS A 417 -20.35 1.64 -19.32
C HIS A 417 -19.62 0.33 -19.01
N PHE A 418 -19.70 -0.66 -19.91
CA PHE A 418 -19.14 -1.99 -19.75
C PHE A 418 -18.30 -2.41 -20.97
N PRO A 419 -17.25 -1.63 -21.32
CA PRO A 419 -16.36 -2.00 -22.41
C PRO A 419 -15.78 -3.39 -22.14
N SER A 420 -15.56 -4.16 -23.21
CA SER A 420 -15.04 -5.54 -23.12
C SER A 420 -15.94 -6.51 -22.33
N GLY A 421 -17.26 -6.31 -22.34
CA GLY A 421 -18.22 -7.30 -21.82
C GLY A 421 -18.29 -7.38 -20.29
N GLY A 422 -17.93 -6.30 -19.58
CA GLY A 422 -17.91 -6.28 -18.12
C GLY A 422 -16.67 -6.94 -17.49
N GLN A 423 -15.62 -7.22 -18.28
CA GLN A 423 -14.30 -7.55 -17.75
C GLN A 423 -13.73 -6.33 -17.00
N GLY A 424 -13.96 -6.27 -15.69
CA GLY A 424 -13.67 -5.10 -14.86
C GLY A 424 -14.60 -4.96 -13.65
N LEU A 425 -15.73 -5.68 -13.65
CA LEU A 425 -16.65 -5.80 -12.51
C LEU A 425 -16.00 -6.50 -11.28
N GLY A 426 -14.77 -7.00 -11.39
CA GLY A 426 -14.05 -7.71 -10.33
C GLY A 426 -13.78 -6.88 -9.07
N GLY A 427 -13.85 -5.54 -9.14
CA GLY A 427 -13.78 -4.65 -7.97
C GLY A 427 -15.06 -4.64 -7.12
N LEU A 428 -16.16 -5.20 -7.62
CA LEU A 428 -17.46 -5.25 -6.92
C LEU A 428 -17.65 -6.53 -6.10
N SER A 429 -16.55 -7.21 -5.76
CA SER A 429 -16.51 -8.56 -5.18
C SER A 429 -17.57 -8.80 -4.11
N VAL A 430 -18.73 -9.31 -4.55
CA VAL A 430 -19.58 -10.33 -3.91
C VAL A 430 -19.99 -10.09 -2.44
N TRP A 431 -20.85 -9.09 -2.18
CA TRP A 431 -21.51 -8.97 -0.84
C TRP A 431 -23.02 -9.21 -0.87
N SER A 432 -23.66 -9.31 -2.05
CA SER A 432 -25.10 -9.61 -2.13
C SER A 432 -25.50 -10.45 -3.33
N ARG A 433 -26.63 -11.17 -3.18
CA ARG A 433 -27.23 -12.00 -4.24
C ARG A 433 -27.62 -11.16 -5.45
N GLU A 434 -28.12 -9.95 -5.20
CA GLU A 434 -28.58 -9.00 -6.21
C GLU A 434 -27.42 -8.54 -7.10
N ARG A 435 -26.24 -8.25 -6.51
CA ARG A 435 -25.03 -7.89 -7.26
C ARG A 435 -24.54 -9.02 -8.16
N LYS A 436 -24.62 -10.27 -7.68
CA LYS A 436 -24.29 -11.45 -8.49
C LYS A 436 -25.24 -11.55 -9.69
N GLN A 437 -26.54 -11.43 -9.46
CA GLN A 437 -27.55 -11.47 -10.53
C GLN A 437 -27.35 -10.35 -11.56
N ALA A 438 -27.05 -9.12 -11.12
CA ALA A 438 -26.74 -7.99 -12.00
C ALA A 438 -25.48 -8.25 -12.84
N THR A 439 -24.43 -8.81 -12.23
CA THR A 439 -23.18 -9.18 -12.91
C THR A 439 -23.42 -10.27 -13.95
N ASP A 440 -24.18 -11.31 -13.59
CA ASP A 440 -24.53 -12.41 -14.51
C ASP A 440 -25.35 -11.88 -15.70
N PHE A 441 -26.31 -10.98 -15.45
CA PHE A 441 -27.05 -10.28 -16.51
C PHE A 441 -26.13 -9.51 -17.47
N ILE A 442 -25.16 -8.74 -16.95
CA ILE A 442 -24.19 -8.02 -17.80
C ILE A 442 -23.38 -8.99 -18.64
N LYS A 443 -22.87 -10.09 -18.06
CA LYS A 443 -22.11 -11.12 -18.80
C LYS A 443 -22.93 -11.75 -19.91
N GLN A 444 -24.17 -12.14 -19.63
CA GLN A 444 -25.09 -12.73 -20.61
C GLN A 444 -25.39 -11.73 -21.74
N MET A 445 -25.59 -10.45 -21.43
CA MET A 445 -25.72 -9.42 -22.46
C MET A 445 -24.42 -9.23 -23.26
N GLY A 446 -23.26 -9.45 -22.66
CA GLY A 446 -21.97 -9.52 -23.35
C GLY A 446 -21.89 -10.63 -24.41
N GLU A 447 -22.45 -11.80 -24.12
CA GLU A 447 -22.56 -12.92 -25.09
C GLU A 447 -23.48 -12.55 -26.26
N VAL A 448 -24.64 -11.95 -25.96
CA VAL A 448 -25.56 -11.43 -26.99
C VAL A 448 -24.86 -10.37 -27.85
N ARG A 449 -24.11 -9.45 -27.22
CA ARG A 449 -23.34 -8.42 -27.91
C ARG A 449 -22.26 -9.00 -28.82
N SER A 450 -21.62 -10.10 -28.41
CA SER A 450 -20.60 -10.80 -29.19
C SER A 450 -21.23 -11.47 -30.43
N PHE A 451 -22.36 -12.15 -30.25
CA PHE A 451 -23.13 -12.77 -31.33
C PHE A 451 -23.56 -11.76 -32.40
N PHE A 452 -23.97 -10.55 -32.01
CA PHE A 452 -24.35 -9.47 -32.92
C PHE A 452 -23.23 -8.47 -33.24
N SER A 453 -21.97 -8.76 -32.92
CA SER A 453 -20.86 -7.81 -32.97
C SER A 453 -20.73 -7.06 -34.30
N GLN A 454 -20.89 -7.76 -35.43
CA GLN A 454 -20.81 -7.18 -36.78
C GLN A 454 -21.92 -6.15 -37.08
N TYR A 455 -23.07 -6.25 -36.39
CA TYR A 455 -24.27 -5.45 -36.63
C TYR A 455 -24.46 -4.32 -35.62
N LEU A 456 -23.80 -4.42 -34.47
CA LEU A 456 -23.83 -3.41 -33.42
C LEU A 456 -22.72 -2.35 -33.58
N ASP A 457 -21.84 -2.52 -34.57
CA ASP A 457 -20.78 -1.57 -34.90
C ASP A 457 -21.37 -0.22 -35.36
N GLN A 458 -21.04 0.84 -34.63
CA GLN A 458 -21.52 2.19 -34.89
C GLN A 458 -21.01 2.77 -36.20
N SER A 459 -19.92 2.23 -36.75
CA SER A 459 -19.35 2.66 -38.04
C SER A 459 -20.16 2.23 -39.26
N LYS A 460 -21.12 1.30 -39.09
CA LYS A 460 -21.98 0.77 -40.17
C LYS A 460 -23.46 0.98 -39.87
N PRO A 461 -23.95 2.24 -39.86
CA PRO A 461 -25.33 2.54 -39.54
C PRO A 461 -26.30 1.88 -40.54
N GLY A 462 -27.38 1.29 -40.03
CA GLY A 462 -28.44 0.70 -40.85
C GLY A 462 -28.23 -0.76 -41.26
N MET A 463 -27.11 -1.39 -40.88
CA MET A 463 -26.93 -2.83 -41.11
C MET A 463 -27.90 -3.62 -40.24
N LEU A 464 -28.69 -4.49 -40.87
CA LEU A 464 -29.57 -5.44 -40.18
C LEU A 464 -28.87 -6.80 -40.04
N PRO A 465 -29.23 -7.62 -39.04
CA PRO A 465 -28.68 -8.95 -38.87
C PRO A 465 -28.89 -9.82 -40.11
N THR A 466 -27.83 -10.47 -40.56
CA THR A 466 -27.87 -11.51 -41.59
C THR A 466 -27.05 -12.71 -41.16
N PHE A 467 -27.44 -13.92 -41.53
CA PHE A 467 -26.66 -15.11 -41.19
C PHE A 467 -26.64 -16.04 -42.38
N GLN A 468 -25.54 -16.76 -42.56
CA GLN A 468 -25.49 -17.87 -43.50
C GLN A 468 -25.95 -19.11 -42.75
N VAL A 469 -26.95 -19.78 -43.30
CA VAL A 469 -27.59 -20.95 -42.73
C VAL A 469 -27.34 -22.14 -43.65
N GLU A 470 -26.84 -23.22 -43.08
CA GLU A 470 -26.78 -24.54 -43.69
C GLU A 470 -27.66 -25.49 -42.88
N THR A 471 -28.20 -26.51 -43.52
CA THR A 471 -29.08 -27.48 -42.88
C THR A 471 -28.61 -28.89 -43.16
N GLU A 472 -28.49 -29.70 -42.12
CA GLU A 472 -28.25 -31.13 -42.19
C GLU A 472 -29.56 -31.85 -41.82
N PHE A 473 -30.10 -32.61 -42.77
CA PHE A 473 -31.40 -33.28 -42.60
C PHE A 473 -31.24 -34.66 -41.99
N ARG A 474 -32.21 -35.03 -41.13
CA ARG A 474 -32.35 -36.35 -40.52
C ARG A 474 -31.12 -36.77 -39.70
N VAL A 475 -30.80 -35.94 -38.72
CA VAL A 475 -29.75 -36.17 -37.72
C VAL A 475 -30.30 -36.93 -36.51
N ASN A 476 -29.46 -37.25 -35.52
CA ASN A 476 -29.87 -37.89 -34.26
C ASN A 476 -30.81 -39.12 -34.41
N GLN A 477 -30.55 -39.96 -35.40
CA GLN A 477 -31.46 -41.03 -35.82
C GLN A 477 -31.75 -42.08 -34.74
N LEU A 478 -30.86 -42.23 -33.75
CA LEU A 478 -31.09 -43.13 -32.61
C LEU A 478 -32.29 -42.71 -31.75
N HIS A 479 -32.59 -41.42 -31.70
CA HIS A 479 -33.72 -40.86 -30.96
C HIS A 479 -34.92 -40.51 -31.87
N GLU A 480 -34.79 -40.70 -33.18
CA GLU A 480 -35.85 -40.46 -34.16
C GLU A 480 -36.99 -41.49 -34.00
N ARG A 481 -38.24 -41.03 -34.10
CA ARG A 481 -39.43 -41.89 -34.11
C ARG A 481 -40.28 -41.62 -35.34
N GLY A 482 -40.44 -42.64 -36.19
CA GLY A 482 -41.30 -42.55 -37.37
C GLY A 482 -40.74 -41.74 -38.55
N GLY A 483 -39.49 -41.28 -38.50
CA GLY A 483 -38.86 -40.55 -39.61
C GLY A 483 -38.65 -41.38 -40.89
N ASN A 484 -38.71 -42.72 -40.81
CA ASN A 484 -38.73 -43.60 -41.97
C ASN A 484 -39.99 -43.48 -42.85
N GLN A 485 -41.01 -42.74 -42.39
CA GLN A 485 -42.25 -42.46 -43.15
C GLN A 485 -42.18 -41.14 -43.93
N VAL A 486 -41.17 -40.31 -43.66
CA VAL A 486 -40.95 -39.01 -44.28
C VAL A 486 -40.03 -39.18 -45.49
N MET A 487 -40.53 -38.87 -46.68
CA MET A 487 -39.78 -39.03 -47.93
C MET A 487 -39.01 -37.77 -48.33
N ASP A 488 -39.56 -36.58 -48.06
CA ASP A 488 -38.87 -35.31 -48.36
C ASP A 488 -38.77 -34.42 -47.13
N TRP A 489 -37.62 -33.76 -47.01
CA TRP A 489 -37.27 -32.81 -45.97
C TRP A 489 -36.83 -31.53 -46.64
N GLY A 490 -37.29 -30.37 -46.16
CA GLY A 490 -36.95 -29.09 -46.77
C GLY A 490 -36.97 -27.95 -45.78
N VAL A 491 -36.11 -26.95 -46.02
CA VAL A 491 -36.16 -25.66 -45.33
C VAL A 491 -36.28 -24.57 -46.38
N THR A 492 -37.20 -23.63 -46.20
CA THR A 492 -37.31 -22.44 -47.04
C THR A 492 -37.00 -21.22 -46.19
N ILE A 493 -36.05 -20.41 -46.64
CA ILE A 493 -35.63 -19.15 -46.01
C ILE A 493 -35.94 -18.02 -46.99
N GLY A 494 -36.88 -17.13 -46.64
CA GLY A 494 -37.41 -16.13 -47.57
C GLY A 494 -37.98 -16.80 -48.82
N SER A 495 -37.38 -16.53 -49.98
CA SER A 495 -37.76 -17.16 -51.26
C SER A 495 -36.86 -18.33 -51.68
N ARG A 496 -35.88 -18.72 -50.85
CA ARG A 496 -34.86 -19.72 -51.21
C ARG A 496 -35.15 -21.04 -50.51
N GLN A 497 -35.26 -22.11 -51.28
CA GLN A 497 -35.44 -23.45 -50.75
C GLN A 497 -34.10 -24.17 -50.63
N LEU A 498 -33.85 -24.74 -49.46
CA LEU A 498 -32.78 -25.65 -49.14
C LEU A 498 -33.30 -27.08 -49.25
N THR A 499 -32.74 -27.83 -50.18
CA THR A 499 -32.89 -29.28 -50.31
C THR A 499 -31.51 -29.90 -50.23
N GLY A 500 -31.32 -30.89 -49.37
CA GLY A 500 -30.04 -31.55 -49.15
C GLY A 500 -30.18 -33.07 -49.19
N LYS A 501 -29.06 -33.77 -49.40
CA LYS A 501 -29.00 -35.22 -49.17
C LYS A 501 -29.06 -35.47 -47.66
N ILE A 502 -29.76 -36.53 -47.26
CA ILE A 502 -29.82 -36.96 -45.86
C ILE A 502 -28.40 -37.21 -45.34
N GLY A 503 -28.05 -36.62 -44.19
CA GLY A 503 -26.73 -36.75 -43.57
C GLY A 503 -25.61 -35.89 -44.18
N GLU A 504 -25.91 -35.01 -45.14
CA GLU A 504 -24.98 -34.01 -45.69
C GLU A 504 -25.48 -32.59 -45.41
N LEU A 505 -24.56 -31.63 -45.25
CA LEU A 505 -24.91 -30.21 -45.14
C LEU A 505 -25.41 -29.67 -46.49
N SER A 506 -26.48 -28.89 -46.45
CA SER A 506 -26.99 -28.16 -47.60
C SER A 506 -26.03 -27.05 -48.06
N SER A 507 -26.34 -26.41 -49.20
CA SER A 507 -25.68 -25.15 -49.56
C SER A 507 -25.99 -24.04 -48.54
N LYS A 508 -25.05 -23.08 -48.42
CA LYS A 508 -25.21 -21.87 -47.60
C LYS A 508 -26.31 -20.96 -48.17
N VAL A 509 -27.32 -20.65 -47.36
CA VAL A 509 -28.36 -19.66 -47.69
C VAL A 509 -28.34 -18.53 -46.67
N ARG A 510 -28.39 -17.30 -47.18
CA ARG A 510 -28.50 -16.11 -46.34
C ARG A 510 -29.92 -15.97 -45.81
N TRP A 511 -30.06 -15.94 -44.48
CA TRP A 511 -31.20 -15.37 -43.78
C TRP A 511 -30.92 -13.91 -43.43
N SER A 512 -31.92 -13.04 -43.57
CA SER A 512 -31.88 -11.63 -43.18
C SER A 512 -32.98 -11.36 -42.15
N TYR A 513 -32.77 -10.38 -41.27
CA TYR A 513 -33.79 -9.91 -40.34
C TYR A 513 -35.11 -9.62 -41.06
N GLY A 514 -36.20 -10.28 -40.64
CA GLY A 514 -37.50 -10.23 -41.31
C GLY A 514 -37.79 -11.37 -42.29
N ASP A 515 -36.78 -12.12 -42.75
CA ASP A 515 -37.01 -13.24 -43.66
C ASP A 515 -37.76 -14.37 -42.92
N PRO A 516 -38.91 -14.85 -43.44
CA PRO A 516 -39.62 -15.98 -42.85
C PRO A 516 -38.85 -17.28 -43.05
N ILE A 517 -39.06 -18.24 -42.15
CA ILE A 517 -38.52 -19.60 -42.28
C ILE A 517 -39.66 -20.61 -42.23
N ARG A 518 -39.66 -21.54 -43.18
CA ARG A 518 -40.58 -22.68 -43.24
C ARG A 518 -39.78 -23.98 -43.26
N VAL A 519 -40.03 -24.88 -42.32
CA VAL A 519 -39.48 -26.24 -42.34
C VAL A 519 -40.58 -27.20 -42.74
N THR A 520 -40.35 -28.05 -43.74
CA THR A 520 -41.37 -28.92 -44.33
C THR A 520 -40.94 -30.38 -44.30
N PHE A 521 -41.88 -31.25 -43.93
CA PHE A 521 -41.72 -32.70 -43.95
C PHE A 521 -42.87 -33.29 -44.75
N ARG A 522 -42.56 -34.07 -45.80
CA ARG A 522 -43.55 -34.72 -46.66
C ARG A 522 -43.55 -36.22 -46.44
N TRP A 523 -44.70 -36.78 -46.10
CA TRP A 523 -44.89 -38.21 -45.94
C TRP A 523 -44.99 -38.92 -47.29
N ALA A 524 -44.57 -40.18 -47.31
CA ALA A 524 -44.84 -41.06 -48.45
C ALA A 524 -46.36 -41.22 -48.67
N LYS A 525 -46.77 -41.31 -49.94
CA LYS A 525 -48.19 -41.53 -50.28
C LYS A 525 -48.76 -42.80 -49.64
N ASP A 526 -47.93 -43.84 -49.50
CA ASP A 526 -48.29 -45.11 -48.89
C ASP A 526 -47.84 -45.22 -47.43
N ALA A 527 -47.51 -44.09 -46.77
CA ALA A 527 -47.15 -44.10 -45.36
C ALA A 527 -48.35 -44.60 -44.52
N PRO A 528 -48.14 -45.50 -43.54
CA PRO A 528 -49.23 -46.06 -42.74
C PRO A 528 -49.92 -45.02 -41.86
N ARG A 529 -49.27 -43.87 -41.64
CA ARG A 529 -49.77 -42.75 -40.85
C ARG A 529 -49.51 -41.43 -41.55
N GLN A 530 -50.42 -40.49 -41.34
CA GLN A 530 -50.41 -39.16 -41.95
C GLN A 530 -50.35 -38.08 -40.87
N PRO A 531 -49.66 -36.95 -41.12
CA PRO A 531 -49.56 -35.86 -40.16
C PRO A 531 -50.94 -35.23 -39.91
N VAL A 532 -51.16 -34.73 -38.69
CA VAL A 532 -52.38 -34.00 -38.32
C VAL A 532 -52.05 -32.70 -37.62
N ARG A 533 -52.98 -31.73 -37.67
CA ARG A 533 -52.83 -30.44 -36.99
C ARG A 533 -52.93 -30.62 -35.48
N ASP A 534 -52.14 -29.84 -34.75
CA ASP A 534 -52.20 -29.76 -33.29
C ASP A 534 -52.47 -28.31 -32.86
N PRO A 535 -53.63 -28.02 -32.24
CA PRO A 535 -53.93 -26.69 -31.71
C PRO A 535 -52.93 -26.19 -30.66
N ARG A 536 -52.16 -27.08 -30.02
CA ARG A 536 -51.11 -26.73 -29.05
C ARG A 536 -49.80 -26.30 -29.72
N GLN A 537 -49.65 -26.53 -31.02
CA GLN A 537 -48.48 -26.17 -31.81
C GLN A 537 -48.86 -25.10 -32.84
N PRO A 538 -48.90 -23.81 -32.47
CA PRO A 538 -49.37 -22.73 -33.35
C PRO A 538 -48.52 -22.56 -34.63
N HIS A 539 -47.27 -23.03 -34.61
CA HIS A 539 -46.38 -22.98 -35.78
C HIS A 539 -46.58 -24.14 -36.75
N LEU A 540 -47.26 -25.23 -36.34
CA LEU A 540 -47.48 -26.41 -37.15
C LEU A 540 -48.71 -26.24 -38.05
N GLN A 541 -48.49 -26.23 -39.35
CA GLN A 541 -49.52 -26.29 -40.38
C GLN A 541 -49.45 -27.64 -41.07
N VAL A 542 -50.60 -28.27 -41.26
CA VAL A 542 -50.70 -29.52 -42.03
C VAL A 542 -51.65 -29.30 -43.20
N GLU A 543 -51.18 -29.70 -44.39
CA GLU A 543 -51.90 -29.70 -45.65
C GLU A 543 -51.56 -31.01 -46.40
N ASP A 544 -52.57 -31.80 -46.72
CA ASP A 544 -52.44 -33.16 -47.26
C ASP A 544 -51.42 -34.03 -46.48
N HIS A 545 -50.35 -34.44 -47.15
CA HIS A 545 -49.27 -35.29 -46.61
C HIS A 545 -48.06 -34.47 -46.13
N VAL A 546 -48.22 -33.16 -45.94
CA VAL A 546 -47.12 -32.23 -45.62
C VAL A 546 -47.36 -31.55 -44.29
N ALA A 547 -46.41 -31.73 -43.36
CA ALA A 547 -46.31 -30.93 -42.16
C ALA A 547 -45.32 -29.77 -42.39
N SER A 548 -45.74 -28.54 -42.09
CA SER A 548 -44.94 -27.33 -42.24
C SER A 548 -44.89 -26.56 -40.92
N PHE A 549 -43.68 -26.29 -40.43
CA PHE A 549 -43.46 -25.36 -39.31
C PHE A 549 -43.11 -23.98 -39.87
N LEU A 550 -43.94 -22.97 -39.58
CA LEU A 550 -43.81 -21.63 -40.15
C LEU A 550 -43.50 -20.58 -39.07
N PHE A 551 -42.44 -19.82 -39.32
CA PHE A 551 -41.98 -18.70 -38.49
C PHE A 551 -41.88 -17.43 -39.35
N GLU A 552 -42.75 -16.45 -39.07
CA GLU A 552 -42.89 -15.22 -39.88
C GLU A 552 -42.54 -13.94 -39.10
N ASN A 553 -42.08 -14.08 -37.86
CA ASN A 553 -41.68 -12.93 -37.06
C ASN A 553 -40.32 -12.38 -37.51
N SER A 554 -40.01 -11.14 -37.12
CA SER A 554 -38.77 -10.46 -37.52
C SER A 554 -37.48 -11.21 -37.13
N TRP A 555 -37.57 -12.11 -36.14
CA TRP A 555 -36.51 -12.98 -35.65
C TRP A 555 -36.78 -14.46 -35.96
N ALA A 556 -37.36 -14.77 -37.12
CA ALA A 556 -37.81 -16.13 -37.48
C ALA A 556 -36.73 -17.20 -37.30
N LEU A 557 -35.47 -16.90 -37.65
CA LEU A 557 -34.34 -17.81 -37.40
C LEU A 557 -34.15 -18.12 -35.93
N LEU A 558 -34.04 -17.08 -35.09
CA LEU A 558 -33.87 -17.26 -33.65
C LEU A 558 -35.08 -17.95 -33.01
N SER A 559 -36.28 -17.65 -33.52
CA SER A 559 -37.52 -18.29 -33.05
C SER A 559 -37.51 -19.78 -33.34
N LEU A 560 -37.14 -20.17 -34.56
CA LEU A 560 -37.02 -21.58 -34.94
C LEU A 560 -36.00 -22.29 -34.04
N LEU A 561 -34.81 -21.72 -33.89
CA LEU A 561 -33.74 -22.31 -33.08
C LEU A 561 -34.11 -22.44 -31.61
N SER A 562 -34.87 -21.48 -31.07
CA SER A 562 -35.24 -21.48 -29.64
C SER A 562 -36.44 -22.38 -29.35
N LEU A 563 -37.47 -22.34 -30.21
CA LEU A 563 -38.72 -23.08 -30.00
C LEU A 563 -38.61 -24.55 -30.38
N GLN A 564 -37.74 -24.88 -31.34
CA GLN A 564 -37.49 -26.26 -31.76
C GLN A 564 -36.18 -26.80 -31.21
N ALA A 565 -35.53 -26.14 -30.24
CA ALA A 565 -34.30 -26.64 -29.63
C ALA A 565 -34.52 -28.03 -29.02
N SER A 566 -33.64 -28.99 -29.36
CA SER A 566 -33.60 -30.28 -28.65
C SER A 566 -33.23 -30.07 -27.18
N ARG A 567 -33.79 -30.91 -26.31
CA ARG A 567 -33.50 -30.92 -24.88
C ARG A 567 -32.36 -31.89 -24.58
N SER A 568 -31.75 -31.77 -23.41
CA SER A 568 -30.68 -32.68 -22.98
C SER A 568 -31.11 -34.15 -23.06
N GLY A 569 -32.35 -34.49 -22.67
CA GLY A 569 -32.88 -35.86 -22.75
C GLY A 569 -33.04 -36.44 -24.16
N ASP A 570 -32.83 -35.65 -25.22
CA ASP A 570 -32.88 -36.12 -26.61
C ASP A 570 -31.53 -36.70 -27.10
N PHE A 571 -30.53 -36.84 -26.21
CA PHE A 571 -29.18 -37.30 -26.56
C PHE A 571 -28.65 -38.34 -25.56
N GLU A 572 -27.89 -39.35 -26.04
CA GLU A 572 -27.31 -40.45 -25.22
C GLU A 572 -26.49 -39.95 -24.01
N GLN A 573 -25.80 -38.82 -24.16
CA GLN A 573 -24.92 -38.24 -23.13
C GLN A 573 -25.48 -36.96 -22.50
N TYR A 574 -26.77 -36.68 -22.71
CA TYR A 574 -27.43 -35.45 -22.25
C TYR A 574 -26.83 -34.14 -22.78
N ILE A 575 -26.01 -34.22 -23.83
CA ILE A 575 -25.29 -33.11 -24.45
C ILE A 575 -25.47 -33.21 -25.96
N ASP A 576 -25.79 -32.07 -26.59
CA ASP A 576 -25.79 -31.94 -28.05
C ASP A 576 -24.32 -31.83 -28.53
N PRO A 577 -23.79 -32.83 -29.26
CA PRO A 577 -22.37 -32.84 -29.65
C PRO A 577 -22.02 -31.75 -30.67
N ARG A 578 -23.01 -31.22 -31.40
CA ARG A 578 -22.88 -30.06 -32.29
C ARG A 578 -24.13 -29.20 -32.13
N PRO A 579 -23.98 -27.90 -31.79
CA PRO A 579 -25.09 -27.04 -31.41
C PRO A 579 -26.19 -26.98 -32.47
N HIS A 580 -27.38 -26.54 -32.05
CA HIS A 580 -28.54 -26.31 -32.91
C HIS A 580 -29.11 -27.56 -33.59
N THR A 581 -29.05 -28.71 -32.92
CA THR A 581 -29.95 -29.82 -33.26
C THR A 581 -31.37 -29.44 -32.84
N LEU A 582 -32.29 -29.45 -33.82
CA LEU A 582 -33.69 -29.10 -33.67
C LEU A 582 -34.56 -30.35 -33.66
N LYS A 583 -35.57 -30.38 -32.80
CA LYS A 583 -36.55 -31.46 -32.66
C LYS A 583 -37.93 -30.98 -33.09
N PHE A 584 -38.57 -31.72 -34.00
CA PHE A 584 -39.93 -31.49 -34.44
C PHE A 584 -40.81 -32.67 -34.02
N VAL A 585 -41.88 -32.39 -33.29
CA VAL A 585 -42.83 -33.39 -32.80
C VAL A 585 -44.15 -33.21 -33.53
N ILE A 586 -44.51 -34.17 -34.37
CA ILE A 586 -45.64 -34.07 -35.30
C ILE A 586 -46.64 -35.18 -34.98
N PRO A 587 -47.84 -34.87 -34.50
CA PRO A 587 -48.84 -35.90 -34.28
C PRO A 587 -49.29 -36.49 -35.61
N THR A 588 -49.55 -37.80 -35.59
CA THR A 588 -50.02 -38.54 -36.76
C THR A 588 -51.27 -39.34 -36.45
N GLN A 589 -52.08 -39.58 -37.48
CA GLN A 589 -53.22 -40.51 -37.43
C GLN A 589 -53.04 -41.60 -38.48
N SER A 590 -53.68 -42.76 -38.28
CA SER A 590 -53.66 -43.83 -39.29
C SER A 590 -54.28 -43.35 -40.60
N ASP A 591 -53.70 -43.78 -41.73
CA ASP A 591 -54.25 -43.49 -43.05
C ASP A 591 -55.61 -44.21 -43.22
N PRO A 592 -56.74 -43.49 -43.39
CA PRO A 592 -58.05 -44.11 -43.54
C PRO A 592 -58.13 -45.07 -44.74
N ASN A 593 -57.35 -44.84 -45.80
CA ASN A 593 -57.32 -45.72 -46.98
C ASN A 593 -56.56 -47.05 -46.75
N GLN A 594 -55.73 -47.16 -45.71
CA GLN A 594 -55.06 -48.41 -45.33
C GLN A 594 -55.77 -49.13 -44.17
N SER A 595 -56.60 -48.43 -43.40
CA SER A 595 -57.42 -49.04 -42.33
C SER A 595 -58.51 -49.97 -42.91
N GLU A 596 -59.05 -49.71 -44.11
CA GLU A 596 -60.03 -50.60 -44.76
C GLU A 596 -59.43 -51.97 -45.13
N THR A 597 -58.16 -52.04 -45.54
CA THR A 597 -57.49 -53.29 -45.90
C THR A 597 -57.17 -54.17 -44.69
N ARG A 598 -57.08 -53.59 -43.49
CA ARG A 598 -56.87 -54.32 -42.21
C ARG A 598 -58.18 -54.66 -41.49
N ALA A 599 -59.26 -53.91 -41.70
CA ALA A 599 -60.55 -54.15 -41.07
C ALA A 599 -61.21 -55.49 -41.48
N SER A 600 -60.80 -56.11 -42.59
CA SER A 600 -61.30 -57.43 -43.01
C SER A 600 -60.69 -58.62 -42.24
N LYS A 601 -59.72 -58.39 -41.33
CA LYS A 601 -59.11 -59.41 -40.47
C LYS A 601 -58.88 -58.95 -39.03
N ARG A 602 -59.91 -58.46 -38.34
CA ARG A 602 -60.10 -58.65 -36.89
C ARG A 602 -61.40 -57.97 -36.44
N GLY A 603 -62.22 -58.72 -35.72
CA GLY A 603 -63.45 -58.23 -35.11
C GLY A 603 -63.19 -57.06 -34.16
N SER A 604 -64.12 -56.10 -34.24
CA SER A 604 -64.35 -54.95 -33.37
C SER A 604 -63.88 -55.11 -31.92
N LEU A 605 -63.09 -54.11 -31.46
CA LEU A 605 -63.22 -53.48 -30.15
C LEU A 605 -62.67 -52.05 -30.27
N GLY A 606 -63.54 -51.08 -30.02
CA GLY A 606 -63.19 -49.66 -30.07
C GLY A 606 -62.10 -49.32 -29.05
N SER A 607 -60.99 -48.82 -29.56
CA SER A 607 -60.01 -48.05 -28.83
C SER A 607 -59.77 -46.80 -29.65
N ASN A 608 -59.88 -45.61 -29.03
CA ASN A 608 -59.38 -44.37 -29.60
C ASN A 608 -58.05 -44.67 -30.31
N GLU A 609 -57.99 -44.53 -31.64
CA GLU A 609 -56.73 -44.61 -32.39
C GLU A 609 -55.84 -43.51 -31.83
N ALA A 610 -54.95 -43.89 -30.90
CA ALA A 610 -54.11 -42.96 -30.20
C ALA A 610 -53.23 -42.28 -31.25
N SER A 611 -53.33 -40.94 -31.33
CA SER A 611 -52.39 -40.14 -32.10
C SER A 611 -50.98 -40.44 -31.61
N GLU A 612 -50.19 -41.12 -32.43
CA GLU A 612 -48.79 -41.36 -32.15
C GLU A 612 -47.96 -40.21 -32.73
N GLU A 613 -46.95 -39.76 -31.98
CA GLU A 613 -46.08 -38.65 -32.37
C GLU A 613 -44.89 -39.16 -33.20
N VAL A 614 -44.61 -38.45 -34.28
CA VAL A 614 -43.38 -38.59 -35.06
C VAL A 614 -42.39 -37.56 -34.55
N GLU A 615 -41.18 -38.01 -34.19
CA GLU A 615 -40.10 -37.16 -33.67
C GLU A 615 -38.99 -37.11 -34.72
N LEU A 616 -38.75 -35.94 -35.30
CA LEU A 616 -37.78 -35.70 -36.37
C LEU A 616 -36.70 -34.74 -35.91
N PHE A 617 -35.47 -34.94 -36.36
CA PHE A 617 -34.35 -34.07 -36.01
C PHE A 617 -33.66 -33.48 -37.23
N VAL A 618 -33.41 -32.16 -37.18
CA VAL A 618 -32.70 -31.39 -38.20
C VAL A 618 -31.63 -30.56 -37.51
N ARG A 619 -30.42 -30.47 -38.07
CA ARG A 619 -29.39 -29.55 -37.54
C ARG A 619 -29.29 -28.33 -38.43
N MET A 620 -29.19 -27.16 -37.81
CA MET A 620 -28.87 -25.91 -38.51
C MET A 620 -27.48 -25.44 -38.12
N VAL A 621 -26.64 -25.12 -39.10
CA VAL A 621 -25.35 -24.49 -38.87
C VAL A 621 -25.45 -23.04 -39.28
N ILE A 622 -25.03 -22.13 -38.40
CA ILE A 622 -25.16 -20.70 -38.60
C ILE A 622 -23.77 -20.08 -38.57
N THR A 623 -23.46 -19.27 -39.58
CA THR A 623 -22.18 -18.56 -39.65
C THR A 623 -22.43 -17.08 -39.94
N ALA A 624 -21.53 -16.21 -39.45
CA ALA A 624 -21.57 -14.81 -39.82
C ALA A 624 -21.18 -14.64 -41.31
N PRO A 625 -21.72 -13.65 -42.03
CA PRO A 625 -21.31 -13.39 -43.41
C PRO A 625 -19.80 -13.20 -43.52
N GLY A 626 -19.15 -14.01 -44.36
CA GLY A 626 -17.70 -13.92 -44.60
C GLY A 626 -16.83 -14.47 -43.47
N ALA A 627 -17.40 -15.17 -42.49
CA ALA A 627 -16.66 -15.89 -41.45
C ALA A 627 -16.87 -17.41 -41.60
N ASP A 628 -15.83 -18.18 -41.26
CA ASP A 628 -15.87 -19.65 -41.32
C ASP A 628 -16.22 -20.31 -39.98
N GLY A 629 -16.38 -19.52 -38.90
CA GLY A 629 -16.73 -20.03 -37.58
C GLY A 629 -18.24 -20.20 -37.37
N GLU A 630 -18.65 -21.39 -36.88
CA GLU A 630 -20.03 -21.65 -36.43
C GLU A 630 -20.38 -20.75 -35.23
N LEU A 631 -21.52 -20.07 -35.31
CA LEU A 631 -22.07 -19.26 -34.24
C LEU A 631 -22.99 -20.11 -33.38
N VAL A 632 -22.87 -19.97 -32.05
CA VAL A 632 -23.80 -20.57 -31.09
C VAL A 632 -24.80 -19.51 -30.64
N LEU A 633 -26.07 -19.87 -30.54
CA LEU A 633 -27.11 -18.95 -30.09
C LEU A 633 -26.91 -18.70 -28.58
N PRO A 634 -26.69 -17.45 -28.15
CA PRO A 634 -26.50 -17.14 -26.74
C PRO A 634 -27.81 -17.26 -25.97
N TRP A 635 -27.72 -17.31 -24.65
CA TRP A 635 -28.90 -17.17 -23.81
C TRP A 635 -29.37 -15.71 -23.77
N PHE A 636 -30.67 -15.50 -24.01
CA PHE A 636 -31.27 -14.17 -23.95
C PHE A 636 -31.94 -13.96 -22.59
N PRO A 637 -31.49 -12.97 -21.79
CA PRO A 637 -32.15 -12.65 -20.54
C PRO A 637 -33.61 -12.27 -20.72
N VAL A 638 -34.49 -12.71 -19.83
CA VAL A 638 -35.92 -12.33 -19.88
C VAL A 638 -36.23 -11.12 -19.00
N GLN A 639 -35.35 -10.81 -18.05
CA GLN A 639 -35.47 -9.68 -17.13
C GLN A 639 -34.09 -9.15 -16.75
N ALA A 640 -34.00 -7.85 -16.49
CA ALA A 640 -32.87 -7.26 -15.80
C ALA A 640 -33.15 -7.25 -14.29
N PRO A 641 -32.32 -7.89 -13.44
CA PRO A 641 -32.54 -7.85 -11.99
C PRO A 641 -32.38 -6.43 -11.44
N PRO A 642 -33.04 -6.07 -10.32
CA PRO A 642 -32.80 -4.81 -9.65
C PRO A 642 -31.43 -4.83 -8.96
N LEU A 643 -30.72 -3.70 -8.99
CA LEU A 643 -29.51 -3.48 -8.21
C LEU A 643 -29.83 -2.46 -7.10
N PRO A 644 -29.76 -2.82 -5.81
CA PRO A 644 -29.96 -1.87 -4.72
C PRO A 644 -28.92 -0.76 -4.81
N HIS A 645 -29.33 0.47 -4.48
CA HIS A 645 -28.39 1.58 -4.37
C HIS A 645 -27.24 1.22 -3.42
N LEU A 646 -26.01 1.55 -3.81
CA LEU A 646 -24.93 1.64 -2.85
C LEU A 646 -25.31 2.81 -1.95
N VAL A 647 -25.99 2.52 -0.84
CA VAL A 647 -26.05 3.46 0.27
C VAL A 647 -24.59 3.66 0.64
N ALA A 648 -24.03 4.80 0.24
CA ALA A 648 -22.86 5.34 0.91
C ALA A 648 -23.24 5.27 2.38
N GLU A 649 -22.57 4.39 3.14
CA GLU A 649 -22.71 4.41 4.59
C GLU A 649 -22.56 5.88 4.97
N LYS A 650 -23.66 6.50 5.38
CA LYS A 650 -23.65 7.78 6.04
C LYS A 650 -22.83 7.55 7.29
N ARG A 651 -21.51 7.74 7.18
CA ARG A 651 -20.70 8.12 8.33
C ARG A 651 -21.15 9.53 8.65
N SER A 652 -22.07 9.58 9.61
CA SER A 652 -22.26 10.66 10.56
C SER A 652 -21.19 11.74 10.44
N GLN A 653 -21.57 12.88 9.86
CA GLN A 653 -20.88 14.12 10.14
C GLN A 653 -20.98 14.38 11.65
N PRO A 654 -19.92 14.91 12.30
CA PRO A 654 -20.10 15.57 13.59
C PRO A 654 -21.04 16.78 13.48
#